data_AF-A0A8H5J3J9-F1
#
_entry.id   AF-A0A8H5J3J9-F1
#
_cell.length_a   1.000
_cell.length_b   1.000
_cell.length_c   1.000
_cell.angle_alpha   90.00
_cell.angle_beta   90.00
_cell.angle_gamma   90.00
#
_symmetry.space_group_name_H-M   'P 1'
#
loop_
_entity.id
_entity.type
_entity.pdbx_description
1 polymer ?
#
loop_
_entity_poly.entity_id
_entity_poly.type
_entity_poly.pdbx_seq_one_letter_code
_entity_poly.pdbx_strand_id
1 'polypeptide(L)'
;MTSPPPIDTSFDVNNLDVPSEVLDHLIEIYRVKLHLQPLQLFNVSELRDILTSAPQYLLYSFLALTVRYSVHDFFNGKQLKAVELYGSSAQQKVAILASQGIPKLEIVQSLCLLVLVDVAGKPACKPGRAWMSIGTMSRLEALRKLSQSSFYESSSELEASLRCNWTVALLEQTFMPQERSSVYDDDEHRYPTSAHRPPSLPPTNDGEYPPDLFSDDAPEDLGVTAYYIHVIEMWGHLSSYMHQVRIGKAETAWSPGSMHYILCAELYKHETKLPHSHLLRNVHFTKRIAAELQDQREYWIPWLLMQVVTHAITAILHHPFIHLVAMRDRSSGLQARSFLQQTVDQALFNSAWVFKLLRLCEELRFEICDPLVGQLVAVVATIPWLFQRAIDPKVAEKAKGDLEWCKGFLERLSSTWPHIAQKLELLQSLDSTADNSSQPPAGKGISIVFHPALFWALVDPKISQMTPLHGESSSRPQDAMIRISTHYIHPLTETQVSQSAPSQREESFDPFMFDVGELEEISHSFTGRKLGLVQEIRSRARHIDTVDRVKQVDIRLHLTLGCSISDVSFQPDSQSDLPNSIVYLHLLIMDQTSKIVIIGAGLFGLTTAKQLALEGHQNITVVDRHMPPVPDGSSSDISRVIRFDYADTDYCSFAYEAYRRWSQDPKYKDIFYLADYVIAGSRSTPEKSWTDKTIAQLDKRQLPYTRLADAADTKRRFPILTGELAQPNFEGYVNQSGGWADANKAIKQLRDECLELGISFIAGRAGTVVGFDSDAQGVIKAVKTLEGTPVRGDHFILAAGAWSSGIVPTYNSTLSTAQALGFLRLTDDEMIKYKNIPIYMNYATGWFNFPPHEDTKMLKFAVHGWGYTRAPSKGDNNSVRSNISVPPPVSRERKNFVPADAEERLRAGLREMLPELADRALERVALCWYTDTPTGDFIMDYHPDYKNLFVGGGGSGHAFKFLPVLGECMASAWKKKLPSHLAEKWRFHTEYEHREDTFLGDGSRGGPERRELSAAEKAKLDGGERSKL
;
A
#
# COMPACT_ATOMS: atom_id res chain seq x y z
N MET A 1 43.79 -70.03 7.97
CA MET A 1 43.36 -68.76 8.58
C MET A 1 41.87 -68.64 8.35
N THR A 2 41.09 -68.99 9.37
CA THR A 2 39.64 -68.82 9.40
C THR A 2 39.33 -67.33 9.47
N SER A 3 38.50 -66.85 8.55
CA SER A 3 37.95 -65.50 8.53
C SER A 3 37.33 -65.15 9.89
N PRO A 4 37.48 -63.89 10.37
CA PRO A 4 36.87 -63.46 11.62
C PRO A 4 35.34 -63.60 11.55
N PRO A 5 34.67 -63.82 12.71
CA PRO A 5 33.22 -63.97 12.74
C PRO A 5 32.54 -62.68 12.26
N PRO A 6 31.33 -62.75 11.66
CA PRO A 6 30.58 -61.57 11.28
C PRO A 6 30.31 -60.74 12.54
N ILE A 7 30.83 -59.51 12.57
CA ILE A 7 30.45 -58.52 13.56
C ILE A 7 28.93 -58.35 13.41
N ASP A 8 28.18 -58.50 14.50
CA ASP A 8 26.75 -58.26 14.51
C ASP A 8 26.52 -56.76 14.26
N THR A 9 26.32 -56.38 13.00
CA THR A 9 26.16 -55.00 12.52
C THR A 9 24.70 -54.55 12.63
N SER A 10 23.96 -55.00 13.65
CA SER A 10 22.56 -54.63 13.85
C SER A 10 22.41 -53.66 15.04
N PHE A 11 21.43 -52.77 14.98
CA PHE A 11 21.17 -51.77 16.02
C PHE A 11 20.97 -52.43 17.40
N ASP A 12 21.78 -52.02 18.37
CA ASP A 12 21.71 -52.46 19.77
C ASP A 12 21.08 -51.36 20.64
N VAL A 13 20.07 -51.72 21.43
CA VAL A 13 19.40 -50.79 22.35
C VAL A 13 20.30 -50.32 23.49
N ASN A 14 21.41 -51.02 23.76
CA ASN A 14 22.40 -50.67 24.78
C ASN A 14 23.58 -49.87 24.22
N ASN A 15 23.74 -49.80 22.89
CA ASN A 15 24.78 -49.02 22.23
C ASN A 15 24.19 -48.13 21.13
N LEU A 16 24.14 -46.83 21.40
CA LEU A 16 23.55 -45.84 20.51
C LEU A 16 24.50 -45.36 19.40
N ASP A 17 25.73 -45.86 19.36
CA ASP A 17 26.70 -45.49 18.33
C ASP A 17 26.30 -46.04 16.94
N VAL A 18 26.54 -45.22 15.91
CA VAL A 18 26.20 -45.54 14.53
C VAL A 18 27.49 -45.68 13.71
N PRO A 19 27.67 -46.78 12.94
CA PRO A 19 28.80 -46.92 12.05
C PRO A 19 28.87 -45.78 11.01
N SER A 20 30.08 -45.43 10.58
CA SER A 20 30.29 -44.34 9.60
C SER A 20 29.46 -44.50 8.33
N GLU A 21 29.38 -45.70 7.77
CA GLU A 21 28.62 -45.97 6.53
C GLU A 21 27.11 -45.75 6.72
N VAL A 22 26.60 -46.08 7.90
CA VAL A 22 25.19 -45.85 8.26
C VAL A 22 24.94 -44.35 8.42
N LEU A 23 25.88 -43.60 9.01
CA LEU A 23 25.78 -42.15 9.12
C LEU A 23 25.76 -41.46 7.75
N ASP A 24 26.59 -41.89 6.79
CA ASP A 24 26.58 -41.38 5.42
C ASP A 24 25.23 -41.60 4.72
N HIS A 25 24.65 -42.79 4.89
CA HIS A 25 23.31 -43.08 4.39
C HIS A 25 22.24 -42.16 4.98
N LEU A 26 22.32 -41.86 6.28
CA LEU A 26 21.39 -40.95 6.95
C LEU A 26 21.59 -39.47 6.54
N ILE A 27 22.82 -39.07 6.22
CA ILE A 27 23.13 -37.76 5.64
C ILE A 27 22.48 -37.63 4.26
N GLU A 28 22.55 -38.65 3.41
CA GLU A 28 21.89 -38.61 2.09
C GLU A 28 20.37 -38.54 2.21
N ILE A 29 19.79 -39.26 3.19
CA ILE A 29 18.36 -39.12 3.52
C ILE A 29 18.01 -37.69 3.88
N TYR A 30 18.82 -37.04 4.73
CA TYR A 30 18.60 -35.65 5.09
C TYR A 30 18.65 -34.74 3.85
N ARG A 31 19.68 -34.88 3.01
CA ARG A 31 19.87 -34.12 1.77
C ARG A 31 18.67 -34.24 0.83
N VAL A 32 18.14 -35.45 0.64
CA VAL A 32 17.07 -35.69 -0.34
C VAL A 32 15.69 -35.31 0.20
N LYS A 33 15.38 -35.68 1.46
CA LYS A 33 14.01 -35.64 2.00
C LYS A 33 13.72 -34.44 2.90
N LEU A 34 14.73 -33.83 3.53
CA LEU A 34 14.53 -32.89 4.64
C LEU A 34 15.21 -31.53 4.43
N HIS A 35 16.37 -31.52 3.76
CA HIS A 35 17.11 -30.30 3.49
C HIS A 35 16.29 -29.37 2.58
N LEU A 36 16.12 -28.13 3.03
CA LEU A 36 15.27 -27.10 2.43
C LEU A 36 13.77 -27.48 2.36
N GLN A 37 13.34 -28.53 3.09
CA GLN A 37 11.97 -29.06 3.09
C GLN A 37 11.49 -29.55 4.48
N PRO A 38 11.31 -28.69 5.50
CA PRO A 38 11.53 -27.24 5.53
C PRO A 38 12.87 -26.83 6.18
N LEU A 39 13.77 -27.78 6.45
CA LEU A 39 14.96 -27.53 7.27
C LEU A 39 16.10 -26.90 6.47
N GLN A 40 16.46 -25.65 6.79
CA GLN A 40 17.64 -24.99 6.22
C GLN A 40 18.88 -25.10 7.14
N LEU A 41 18.80 -25.91 8.21
CA LEU A 41 19.70 -25.89 9.38
C LEU A 41 21.20 -26.02 9.09
N PHE A 42 21.59 -26.87 8.14
CA PHE A 42 22.97 -27.25 7.95
C PHE A 42 23.44 -26.99 6.52
N ASN A 43 24.71 -26.67 6.38
CA ASN A 43 25.40 -26.79 5.10
C ASN A 43 25.70 -28.27 4.83
N VAL A 44 25.18 -28.83 3.73
CA VAL A 44 25.30 -30.26 3.42
C VAL A 44 26.74 -30.68 3.20
N SER A 45 27.59 -29.82 2.63
CA SER A 45 29.00 -30.15 2.38
C SER A 45 29.82 -30.34 3.67
N GLU A 46 29.41 -29.69 4.77
CA GLU A 46 30.08 -29.72 6.06
C GLU A 46 29.36 -30.62 7.08
N LEU A 47 28.19 -31.16 6.72
CA LEU A 47 27.28 -31.85 7.65
C LEU A 47 27.94 -33.05 8.35
N ARG A 48 28.79 -33.81 7.65
CA ARG A 48 29.51 -34.94 8.24
C ARG A 48 30.44 -34.50 9.37
N ASP A 49 31.19 -33.43 9.16
CA ASP A 49 32.14 -32.90 10.14
C ASP A 49 31.38 -32.26 11.31
N ILE A 50 30.28 -31.56 11.02
CA ILE A 50 29.38 -31.00 12.04
C ILE A 50 28.83 -32.12 12.93
N LEU A 51 28.30 -33.21 12.36
CA LEU A 51 27.69 -34.29 13.14
C LEU A 51 28.71 -35.11 13.95
N THR A 52 29.93 -35.27 13.42
CA THR A 52 31.01 -35.99 14.11
C THR A 52 31.55 -35.20 15.32
N SER A 53 31.55 -33.87 15.22
CA SER A 53 31.99 -32.96 16.30
C SER A 53 30.85 -32.47 17.20
N ALA A 54 29.60 -32.70 16.81
CA ALA A 54 28.41 -32.25 17.52
C ALA A 54 28.28 -32.86 18.93
N PRO A 55 27.68 -32.12 19.88
CA PRO A 55 27.20 -32.70 21.12
C PRO A 55 26.22 -33.86 20.85
N GLN A 56 26.28 -34.91 21.68
CA GLN A 56 25.45 -36.12 21.51
C GLN A 56 23.96 -35.83 21.33
N TYR A 57 23.41 -34.81 22.00
CA TYR A 57 21.99 -34.48 21.88
C TYR A 57 21.61 -33.95 20.48
N LEU A 58 22.53 -33.28 19.77
CA LEU A 58 22.30 -32.82 18.40
C LEU A 58 22.41 -33.99 17.43
N LEU A 59 23.43 -34.83 17.58
CA LEU A 59 23.57 -36.07 16.79
C LEU A 59 22.34 -36.97 16.96
N TYR A 60 21.89 -37.21 18.19
CA TYR A 60 20.72 -38.04 18.46
C TYR A 60 19.43 -37.40 17.93
N SER A 61 19.29 -36.07 17.95
CA SER A 61 18.16 -35.40 17.30
C SER A 61 18.15 -35.63 15.79
N PHE A 62 19.32 -35.56 15.15
CA PHE A 62 19.49 -35.83 13.72
C PHE A 62 19.18 -37.30 13.37
N LEU A 63 19.71 -38.25 14.14
CA LEU A 63 19.44 -39.67 13.98
C LEU A 63 17.96 -39.99 14.18
N ALA A 64 17.32 -39.45 15.22
CA ALA A 64 15.89 -39.65 15.47
C ALA A 64 15.01 -39.24 14.27
N LEU A 65 15.38 -38.16 13.57
CA LEU A 65 14.65 -37.69 12.40
C LEU A 65 14.94 -38.51 11.14
N THR A 66 16.21 -38.81 10.87
CA THR A 66 16.64 -39.46 9.62
C THR A 66 16.42 -40.97 9.61
N VAL A 67 16.63 -41.65 10.74
CA VAL A 67 16.45 -43.11 10.86
C VAL A 67 15.04 -43.53 10.46
N ARG A 68 14.04 -42.68 10.69
CA ARG A 68 12.64 -42.86 10.25
C ARG A 68 12.47 -43.12 8.76
N TYR A 69 13.38 -42.62 7.93
CA TYR A 69 13.33 -42.78 6.48
C TYR A 69 14.33 -43.83 5.99
N SER A 70 15.15 -44.38 6.89
CA SER A 70 16.17 -45.33 6.55
C SER A 70 15.60 -46.70 6.22
N VAL A 71 16.15 -47.28 5.15
CA VAL A 71 15.94 -48.67 4.75
C VAL A 71 17.19 -49.50 4.97
N HIS A 72 18.18 -48.98 5.70
CA HIS A 72 19.45 -49.65 5.93
C HIS A 72 19.28 -50.85 6.85
N ASP A 73 19.92 -51.97 6.49
CA ASP A 73 19.87 -53.23 7.24
C ASP A 73 20.25 -53.11 8.72
N PHE A 74 21.03 -52.09 9.10
CA PHE A 74 21.43 -51.81 10.47
C PHE A 74 20.21 -51.62 11.39
N PHE A 75 19.13 -51.01 10.89
CA PHE A 75 17.90 -50.74 11.66
C PHE A 75 16.78 -51.76 11.40
N ASN A 76 17.03 -52.83 10.64
CA ASN A 76 16.00 -53.75 10.18
C ASN A 76 15.15 -54.29 11.34
N GLY A 77 13.83 -54.12 11.26
CA GLY A 77 12.86 -54.50 12.29
C GLY A 77 12.91 -53.68 13.61
N LYS A 78 13.87 -52.77 13.78
CA LYS A 78 14.11 -51.99 15.02
C LYS A 78 14.02 -50.47 14.83
N GLN A 79 13.71 -49.99 13.64
CA GLN A 79 13.68 -48.57 13.26
C GLN A 79 12.85 -47.69 14.20
N LEU A 80 11.59 -48.05 14.50
CA LEU A 80 10.75 -47.27 15.41
C LEU A 80 11.33 -47.20 16.83
N LYS A 81 11.99 -48.27 17.28
CA LYS A 81 12.64 -48.30 18.59
C LYS A 81 13.89 -47.42 18.62
N ALA A 82 14.67 -47.41 17.53
CA ALA A 82 15.81 -46.51 17.38
C ALA A 82 15.36 -45.04 17.42
N VAL A 83 14.32 -44.67 16.66
CA VAL A 83 13.75 -43.32 16.67
C VAL A 83 13.30 -42.91 18.07
N GLU A 84 12.62 -43.79 18.81
CA GLU A 84 12.18 -43.54 20.18
C GLU A 84 13.35 -43.32 21.14
N LEU A 85 14.38 -44.16 21.08
CA LEU A 85 15.56 -44.08 21.94
C LEU A 85 16.36 -42.80 21.69
N TYR A 86 16.76 -42.57 20.43
CA TYR A 86 17.49 -41.35 20.06
C TYR A 86 16.69 -40.09 20.40
N GLY A 87 15.39 -40.07 20.05
CA GLY A 87 14.52 -38.93 20.31
C GLY A 87 14.33 -38.65 21.79
N SER A 88 14.13 -39.68 22.63
CA SER A 88 13.94 -39.51 24.07
C SER A 88 15.22 -39.05 24.76
N SER A 89 16.37 -39.62 24.41
CA SER A 89 17.68 -39.24 24.93
C SER A 89 18.03 -37.79 24.58
N ALA A 90 17.81 -37.39 23.33
CA ALA A 90 18.00 -36.02 22.89
C ALA A 90 17.05 -35.05 23.61
N GLN A 91 15.75 -35.35 23.60
CA GLN A 91 14.71 -34.49 24.19
C GLN A 91 14.96 -34.23 25.68
N GLN A 92 15.34 -35.25 26.46
CA GLN A 92 15.61 -35.08 27.89
C GLN A 92 16.74 -34.07 28.13
N LYS A 93 17.83 -34.19 27.37
CA LYS A 93 18.98 -33.31 27.52
C LYS A 93 18.68 -31.88 27.05
N VAL A 94 18.07 -31.76 25.87
CA VAL A 94 17.71 -30.47 25.25
C VAL A 94 16.70 -29.72 26.12
N ALA A 95 15.68 -30.38 26.66
CA ALA A 95 14.68 -29.76 27.51
C ALA A 95 15.28 -29.17 28.81
N ILE A 96 16.23 -29.88 29.44
CA ILE A 96 16.93 -29.37 30.62
C ILE A 96 17.71 -28.09 30.27
N LEU A 97 18.51 -28.13 29.20
CA LEU A 97 19.32 -26.99 28.79
C LEU A 97 18.46 -25.79 28.35
N ALA A 98 17.37 -26.04 27.62
CA ALA A 98 16.41 -25.02 27.21
C ALA A 98 15.70 -24.38 28.41
N SER A 99 15.30 -25.17 29.41
CA SER A 99 14.65 -24.67 30.63
C SER A 99 15.56 -23.78 31.49
N GLN A 100 16.87 -23.94 31.35
CA GLN A 100 17.88 -23.08 31.99
C GLN A 100 18.11 -21.77 31.22
N GLY A 101 17.42 -21.58 30.08
CA GLY A 101 17.55 -20.39 29.24
C GLY A 101 18.88 -20.30 28.49
N ILE A 102 19.57 -21.43 28.26
CA ILE A 102 20.88 -21.47 27.59
C ILE A 102 20.68 -21.31 26.07
N PRO A 103 21.12 -20.20 25.44
CA PRO A 103 20.83 -19.91 24.03
C PRO A 103 21.93 -20.46 23.09
N LYS A 104 22.26 -21.76 23.15
CA LYS A 104 23.27 -22.36 22.25
C LYS A 104 22.68 -22.78 20.91
N LEU A 105 23.50 -22.77 19.84
CA LEU A 105 23.05 -22.98 18.46
C LEU A 105 22.56 -24.41 18.29
N GLU A 106 23.32 -25.34 18.83
CA GLU A 106 23.10 -26.78 18.79
C GLU A 106 21.81 -27.15 19.54
N ILE A 107 21.43 -26.39 20.58
CA ILE A 107 20.17 -26.59 21.30
C ILE A 107 18.99 -26.20 20.40
N VAL A 108 19.05 -25.03 19.75
CA VAL A 108 18.00 -24.57 18.84
C VAL A 108 17.90 -25.50 17.62
N GLN A 109 19.02 -25.88 17.01
CA GLN A 109 19.07 -26.86 15.92
C GLN A 109 18.45 -28.21 16.33
N SER A 110 18.77 -28.69 17.54
CA SER A 110 18.17 -29.93 18.07
C SER A 110 16.66 -29.82 18.24
N LEU A 111 16.17 -28.68 18.76
CA LEU A 111 14.74 -28.42 18.88
C LEU A 111 14.04 -28.41 17.51
N CYS A 112 14.63 -27.77 16.49
CA CYS A 112 14.08 -27.78 15.13
C CYS A 112 13.94 -29.21 14.57
N LEU A 113 14.94 -30.07 14.77
CA LEU A 113 14.88 -31.48 14.37
C LEU A 113 13.80 -32.25 15.14
N LEU A 114 13.75 -32.07 16.47
CA LEU A 114 12.80 -32.76 17.36
C LEU A 114 11.34 -32.35 17.10
N VAL A 115 11.08 -31.10 16.69
CA VAL A 115 9.76 -30.66 16.23
C VAL A 115 9.27 -31.53 15.06
N LEU A 116 10.13 -31.79 14.07
CA LEU A 116 9.75 -32.67 12.95
C LEU A 116 9.63 -34.13 13.37
N VAL A 117 10.44 -34.61 14.32
CA VAL A 117 10.27 -35.96 14.91
C VAL A 117 8.88 -36.10 15.53
N ASP A 118 8.41 -35.07 16.23
CA ASP A 118 7.11 -35.04 16.89
C ASP A 118 5.93 -34.96 15.93
N VAL A 119 6.07 -34.11 14.91
CA VAL A 119 5.08 -33.95 13.84
C VAL A 119 4.97 -35.20 12.98
N ALA A 120 6.08 -35.88 12.73
CA ALA A 120 6.10 -37.14 11.98
C ALA A 120 5.69 -38.36 12.85
N GLY A 121 5.61 -38.24 14.17
CA GLY A 121 5.39 -39.34 15.14
C GLY A 121 4.41 -40.44 14.70
N LYS A 122 4.82 -41.72 14.80
CA LYS A 122 3.95 -42.91 14.65
C LYS A 122 3.98 -43.72 15.96
N PRO A 123 2.85 -44.31 16.42
CA PRO A 123 1.53 -44.35 15.79
C PRO A 123 0.72 -43.05 15.86
N ALA A 124 1.15 -42.06 16.67
CA ALA A 124 0.46 -40.77 16.78
C ALA A 124 1.44 -39.59 16.77
N CYS A 125 1.04 -38.53 16.05
CA CYS A 125 1.67 -37.21 16.10
C CYS A 125 1.58 -36.65 17.53
N LYS A 126 2.60 -35.89 17.96
CA LYS A 126 2.64 -35.25 19.29
C LYS A 126 2.53 -33.71 19.15
N PRO A 127 1.39 -33.17 18.69
CA PRO A 127 1.28 -31.76 18.32
C PRO A 127 1.51 -30.81 19.50
N GLY A 128 1.07 -31.17 20.71
CA GLY A 128 1.31 -30.35 21.91
C GLY A 128 2.80 -30.24 22.27
N ARG A 129 3.60 -31.30 22.06
CA ARG A 129 5.04 -31.27 22.31
C ARG A 129 5.77 -30.44 21.25
N ALA A 130 5.42 -30.63 19.98
CA ALA A 130 5.92 -29.82 18.88
C ALA A 130 5.62 -28.32 19.12
N TRP A 131 4.40 -27.98 19.53
CA TRP A 131 3.96 -26.62 19.83
C TRP A 131 4.82 -25.95 20.92
N MET A 132 5.03 -26.64 22.05
CA MET A 132 5.87 -26.15 23.13
C MET A 132 7.34 -26.01 22.70
N SER A 133 7.86 -26.96 21.92
CA SER A 133 9.21 -26.88 21.38
C SER A 133 9.38 -25.71 20.41
N ILE A 134 8.39 -25.40 19.57
CA ILE A 134 8.40 -24.23 18.68
C ILE A 134 8.46 -22.95 19.51
N GLY A 135 7.57 -22.76 20.49
CA GLY A 135 7.63 -21.58 21.36
C GLY A 135 8.96 -21.45 22.14
N THR A 136 9.53 -22.58 22.57
CA THR A 136 10.82 -22.62 23.27
C THR A 136 11.97 -22.22 22.35
N MET A 137 12.06 -22.79 21.15
CA MET A 137 13.15 -22.48 20.21
C MET A 137 13.07 -21.03 19.74
N SER A 138 11.88 -20.48 19.48
CA SER A 138 11.71 -19.06 19.10
C SER A 138 12.16 -18.10 20.19
N ARG A 139 11.90 -18.43 21.47
CA ARG A 139 12.36 -17.61 22.59
C ARG A 139 13.87 -17.73 22.80
N LEU A 140 14.44 -18.92 22.64
CA LEU A 140 15.88 -19.12 22.71
C LEU A 140 16.61 -18.39 21.58
N GLU A 141 16.06 -18.41 20.36
CA GLU A 141 16.61 -17.67 19.21
C GLU A 141 16.55 -16.15 19.44
N ALA A 142 15.47 -15.64 20.02
CA ALA A 142 15.40 -14.24 20.46
C ALA A 142 16.53 -13.89 21.45
N LEU A 143 16.76 -14.76 22.44
CA LEU A 143 17.85 -14.59 23.41
C LEU A 143 19.23 -14.66 22.75
N ARG A 144 19.42 -15.53 21.75
CA ARG A 144 20.64 -15.60 20.94
C ARG A 144 20.94 -14.25 20.29
N LYS A 145 19.97 -13.71 19.55
CA LYS A 145 20.11 -12.40 18.88
C LYS A 145 20.46 -11.27 19.85
N LEU A 146 19.78 -11.21 21.00
CA LEU A 146 20.05 -10.21 22.04
C LEU A 146 21.46 -10.34 22.64
N SER A 147 21.97 -11.58 22.77
CA SER A 147 23.28 -11.85 23.35
C SER A 147 24.46 -11.71 22.37
N GLN A 148 24.22 -11.71 21.05
CA GLN A 148 25.25 -11.88 20.02
C GLN A 148 25.52 -10.65 19.14
N SER A 149 25.07 -9.44 19.54
CA SER A 149 25.13 -8.23 18.70
C SER A 149 26.54 -7.70 18.33
N SER A 150 27.64 -8.44 18.62
CA SER A 150 29.00 -8.00 18.25
C SER A 150 30.09 -9.07 18.05
N PHE A 151 29.79 -10.38 18.05
CA PHE A 151 30.83 -11.43 17.93
C PHE A 151 30.37 -12.66 17.12
N TYR A 152 30.63 -12.66 15.81
CA TYR A 152 30.81 -13.91 15.05
C TYR A 152 32.31 -14.05 14.81
N GLU A 153 32.92 -15.16 15.21
CA GLU A 153 34.38 -15.35 15.09
C GLU A 153 34.75 -15.75 13.64
N SER A 154 33.80 -16.31 12.88
CA SER A 154 33.97 -16.67 11.47
C SER A 154 32.71 -16.49 10.63
N SER A 155 32.89 -16.46 9.30
CA SER A 155 31.78 -16.42 8.33
C SER A 155 30.90 -17.68 8.36
N SER A 156 31.46 -18.84 8.73
CA SER A 156 30.73 -20.11 8.82
C SER A 156 29.77 -20.13 10.03
N GLU A 157 30.19 -19.58 11.17
CA GLU A 157 29.33 -19.45 12.36
C GLU A 157 28.13 -18.52 12.12
N LEU A 158 28.36 -17.42 11.40
CA LEU A 158 27.28 -16.51 10.99
C LEU A 158 26.27 -17.22 10.07
N GLU A 159 26.75 -17.94 9.06
CA GLU A 159 25.90 -18.68 8.12
C GLU A 159 25.06 -19.75 8.85
N ALA A 160 25.67 -20.50 9.78
CA ALA A 160 24.96 -21.50 10.59
C ALA A 160 23.89 -20.85 11.49
N SER A 161 24.18 -19.68 12.05
CA SER A 161 23.22 -18.90 12.85
C SER A 161 22.04 -18.41 12.01
N LEU A 162 22.29 -17.85 10.82
CA LEU A 162 21.26 -17.38 9.89
C LEU A 162 20.34 -18.53 9.44
N ARG A 163 20.93 -19.68 9.06
CA ARG A 163 20.19 -20.90 8.69
C ARG A 163 19.28 -21.39 9.81
N CYS A 164 19.77 -21.36 11.04
CA CYS A 164 18.99 -21.74 12.22
C CYS A 164 17.81 -20.78 12.45
N ASN A 165 18.09 -19.46 12.48
CA ASN A 165 17.08 -18.42 12.64
C ASN A 165 15.94 -18.54 11.62
N TRP A 166 16.28 -18.68 10.34
CA TRP A 166 15.27 -18.81 9.30
C TRP A 166 14.56 -20.16 9.32
N THR A 167 15.21 -21.25 9.77
CA THR A 167 14.51 -22.52 10.02
C THR A 167 13.49 -22.40 11.14
N VAL A 168 13.79 -21.66 12.22
CA VAL A 168 12.82 -21.41 13.30
C VAL A 168 11.59 -20.69 12.75
N ALA A 169 11.79 -19.62 11.98
CA ALA A 169 10.71 -18.89 11.32
C ALA A 169 9.89 -19.79 10.38
N LEU A 170 10.53 -20.64 9.58
CA LEU A 170 9.84 -21.58 8.68
C LEU A 170 8.94 -22.56 9.43
N LEU A 171 9.44 -23.13 10.52
CA LEU A 171 8.67 -24.05 11.36
C LEU A 171 7.50 -23.33 12.04
N GLU A 172 7.69 -22.09 12.49
CA GLU A 172 6.59 -21.25 13.00
C GLU A 172 5.53 -21.01 11.91
N GLN A 173 5.92 -20.60 10.71
CA GLN A 173 4.94 -20.33 9.63
C GLN A 173 4.27 -21.60 9.10
N THR A 174 4.95 -22.74 9.14
CA THR A 174 4.38 -24.01 8.67
C THR A 174 3.41 -24.62 9.68
N PHE A 175 3.67 -24.43 10.98
CA PHE A 175 2.98 -25.18 12.03
C PHE A 175 2.17 -24.30 13.01
N MET A 176 2.47 -23.00 13.09
CA MET A 176 1.86 -22.01 13.98
C MET A 176 1.69 -20.62 13.31
N PRO A 177 1.19 -20.51 12.07
CA PRO A 177 1.23 -19.24 11.34
C PRO A 177 0.42 -18.09 11.98
N GLN A 178 -0.46 -18.39 12.95
CA GLN A 178 -1.28 -17.38 13.66
C GLN A 178 -0.57 -16.73 14.85
N GLU A 179 0.46 -17.36 15.43
CA GLU A 179 1.10 -16.96 16.69
C GLU A 179 2.55 -16.55 16.42
N ARG A 180 2.75 -15.54 15.55
CA ARG A 180 4.08 -15.05 15.16
C ARG A 180 4.75 -14.33 16.32
N SER A 181 6.00 -14.68 16.61
CA SER A 181 6.85 -13.93 17.52
C SER A 181 7.32 -12.62 16.86
N SER A 182 7.19 -11.47 17.52
CA SER A 182 7.62 -10.13 17.02
C SER A 182 9.15 -9.96 16.90
N VAL A 183 9.91 -11.05 16.99
CA VAL A 183 11.38 -11.10 17.08
C VAL A 183 12.05 -10.94 15.71
N TYR A 184 11.26 -10.87 14.63
CA TYR A 184 11.74 -10.79 13.25
C TYR A 184 11.57 -9.40 12.60
N ASP A 185 11.09 -8.40 13.34
CA ASP A 185 10.72 -7.08 12.78
C ASP A 185 11.85 -6.02 12.85
N ASP A 186 13.02 -6.31 13.44
CA ASP A 186 14.15 -5.36 13.61
C ASP A 186 15.39 -5.72 12.74
N ASP A 187 15.82 -4.73 11.93
CA ASP A 187 17.10 -4.51 11.21
C ASP A 187 17.58 -5.46 10.08
N GLU A 188 18.01 -4.83 8.97
CA GLU A 188 18.78 -5.36 7.81
C GLU A 188 18.69 -6.88 7.57
N HIS A 189 17.68 -7.33 6.81
CA HIS A 189 17.44 -8.76 6.58
C HIS A 189 18.60 -9.45 5.85
N ARG A 190 19.53 -10.04 6.62
CA ARG A 190 20.57 -10.95 6.10
C ARG A 190 19.95 -12.33 5.90
N TYR A 191 20.10 -12.87 4.71
CA TYR A 191 19.61 -14.21 4.34
C TYR A 191 20.75 -15.23 4.37
N PRO A 192 20.44 -16.53 4.55
CA PRO A 192 21.42 -17.59 4.32
C PRO A 192 21.90 -17.53 2.88
N THR A 193 23.16 -17.93 2.67
CA THR A 193 23.76 -17.96 1.34
C THR A 193 22.95 -18.89 0.42
N SER A 194 22.51 -18.35 -0.73
CA SER A 194 21.79 -19.13 -1.74
C SER A 194 22.76 -19.93 -2.61
N ALA A 195 22.30 -21.09 -3.09
CA ALA A 195 23.06 -21.89 -4.04
C ALA A 195 23.30 -21.13 -5.35
N HIS A 196 24.41 -21.44 -6.01
CA HIS A 196 24.71 -20.87 -7.33
C HIS A 196 23.63 -21.21 -8.35
N ARG A 197 23.38 -20.25 -9.23
CA ARG A 197 22.42 -20.40 -10.31
C ARG A 197 22.84 -21.54 -11.27
N PRO A 198 21.88 -22.37 -11.72
CA PRO A 198 22.12 -23.34 -12.77
C PRO A 198 22.66 -22.66 -14.03
N PRO A 199 23.53 -23.33 -14.81
CA PRO A 199 23.98 -22.83 -16.10
C PRO A 199 22.78 -22.51 -17.00
N SER A 200 22.87 -21.40 -17.75
CA SER A 200 21.87 -21.09 -18.78
C SER A 200 21.92 -22.15 -19.87
N LEU A 201 20.74 -22.66 -20.25
CA LEU A 201 20.63 -23.46 -21.47
C LEU A 201 20.78 -22.54 -22.68
N PRO A 202 21.20 -23.06 -23.86
CA PRO A 202 21.25 -22.26 -25.08
C PRO A 202 19.89 -21.60 -25.32
N PRO A 203 19.84 -20.35 -25.81
CA PRO A 203 18.58 -19.73 -26.16
C PRO A 203 17.90 -20.61 -27.22
N THR A 204 16.84 -21.26 -26.80
CA THR A 204 15.87 -21.82 -27.74
C THR A 204 15.19 -20.64 -28.43
N ASN A 205 15.00 -20.76 -29.74
CA ASN A 205 14.63 -19.68 -30.65
C ASN A 205 13.15 -19.33 -30.48
N ASP A 206 12.76 -19.02 -29.25
CA ASP A 206 11.38 -18.87 -28.81
C ASP A 206 11.08 -17.37 -28.86
N GLY A 207 10.45 -16.94 -29.96
CA GLY A 207 9.78 -15.66 -30.20
C GLY A 207 10.34 -14.37 -29.57
N GLU A 208 10.65 -13.35 -30.39
CA GLU A 208 11.00 -12.01 -29.90
C GLU A 208 9.92 -11.42 -28.96
N TYR A 209 10.23 -11.34 -27.65
CA TYR A 209 9.33 -10.78 -26.64
C TYR A 209 9.49 -9.26 -26.49
N PRO A 210 8.47 -8.55 -25.97
CA PRO A 210 8.49 -7.09 -25.86
C PRO A 210 9.66 -6.59 -24.98
N PRO A 211 10.58 -5.76 -25.51
CA PRO A 211 11.80 -5.32 -24.80
C PRO A 211 11.51 -4.45 -23.55
N ASP A 212 10.30 -3.92 -23.43
CA ASP A 212 9.79 -3.09 -22.33
C ASP A 212 9.51 -3.85 -21.01
N LEU A 213 9.53 -5.18 -21.02
CA LEU A 213 9.43 -6.02 -19.81
C LEU A 213 10.80 -6.42 -19.23
N PHE A 214 11.89 -5.87 -19.77
CA PHE A 214 13.26 -6.20 -19.38
C PHE A 214 14.00 -4.97 -18.85
N SER A 215 14.76 -5.17 -17.78
CA SER A 215 15.62 -4.16 -17.19
C SER A 215 16.82 -4.87 -16.58
N ASP A 216 18.00 -4.61 -17.12
CA ASP A 216 19.26 -5.11 -16.56
C ASP A 216 19.62 -4.40 -15.24
N ASP A 217 18.91 -3.32 -14.89
CA ASP A 217 19.04 -2.58 -13.63
C ASP A 217 18.38 -3.26 -12.41
N ALA A 218 18.35 -4.60 -12.35
CA ALA A 218 17.85 -5.27 -11.15
C ALA A 218 18.77 -4.92 -9.96
N PRO A 219 18.21 -4.59 -8.77
CA PRO A 219 19.00 -4.49 -7.55
C PRO A 219 19.72 -5.83 -7.27
N GLU A 220 20.73 -5.79 -6.41
CA GLU A 220 21.54 -6.95 -6.00
C GLU A 220 20.68 -8.21 -5.80
N ASP A 221 21.03 -9.29 -6.51
CA ASP A 221 20.34 -10.58 -6.45
C ASP A 221 20.54 -11.19 -5.06
N LEU A 222 19.47 -11.23 -4.26
CA LEU A 222 19.49 -11.78 -2.90
C LEU A 222 19.62 -13.31 -2.89
N GLY A 223 19.42 -13.94 -4.05
CA GLY A 223 19.42 -15.39 -4.23
C GLY A 223 18.08 -16.05 -3.90
N VAL A 224 17.86 -17.21 -4.51
CA VAL A 224 16.56 -17.88 -4.52
C VAL A 224 16.04 -18.28 -3.14
N THR A 225 16.93 -18.57 -2.18
CA THR A 225 16.53 -18.90 -0.81
C THR A 225 15.93 -17.70 -0.09
N ALA A 226 16.46 -16.49 -0.32
CA ALA A 226 15.93 -15.27 0.24
C ALA A 226 14.51 -14.97 -0.27
N TYR A 227 14.31 -15.12 -1.58
CA TYR A 227 12.99 -14.93 -2.20
C TYR A 227 11.97 -15.98 -1.72
N TYR A 228 12.37 -17.24 -1.54
CA TYR A 228 11.52 -18.27 -0.93
C TYR A 228 11.09 -17.87 0.49
N ILE A 229 12.04 -17.41 1.32
CA ILE A 229 11.78 -16.95 2.69
C ILE A 229 10.74 -15.81 2.70
N HIS A 230 10.86 -14.81 1.81
CA HIS A 230 9.88 -13.72 1.69
C HIS A 230 8.46 -14.22 1.44
N VAL A 231 8.30 -15.17 0.50
CA VAL A 231 6.97 -15.68 0.15
C VAL A 231 6.32 -16.43 1.32
N ILE A 232 7.11 -17.06 2.18
CA ILE A 232 6.58 -17.76 3.36
C ILE A 232 6.16 -16.77 4.45
N GLU A 233 6.83 -15.63 4.58
CA GLU A 233 6.36 -14.57 5.48
C GLU A 233 4.96 -14.09 5.06
N MET A 234 4.74 -13.95 3.76
CA MET A 234 3.43 -13.61 3.19
C MET A 234 2.38 -14.71 3.44
N TRP A 235 2.79 -15.99 3.42
CA TRP A 235 1.91 -17.09 3.84
C TRP A 235 1.46 -16.95 5.30
N GLY A 236 2.36 -16.51 6.19
CA GLY A 236 2.04 -16.17 7.57
C GLY A 236 0.97 -15.09 7.68
N HIS A 237 1.14 -14.00 6.93
CA HIS A 237 0.17 -12.90 6.88
C HIS A 237 -1.19 -13.35 6.31
N LEU A 238 -1.19 -14.13 5.23
CA LEU A 238 -2.40 -14.72 4.66
C LEU A 238 -3.12 -15.63 5.66
N SER A 239 -2.39 -16.47 6.39
CA SER A 239 -2.97 -17.37 7.40
C SER A 239 -3.62 -16.59 8.53
N SER A 240 -2.97 -15.53 9.01
CA SER A 240 -3.56 -14.60 9.99
C SER A 240 -4.82 -13.93 9.43
N TYR A 241 -4.79 -13.49 8.17
CA TYR A 241 -5.96 -12.93 7.49
C TYR A 241 -7.11 -13.95 7.40
N MET A 242 -6.85 -15.19 7.00
CA MET A 242 -7.86 -16.26 6.97
C MET A 242 -8.49 -16.49 8.34
N HIS A 243 -7.68 -16.44 9.41
CA HIS A 243 -8.18 -16.50 10.77
C HIS A 243 -9.11 -15.31 11.10
N GLN A 244 -8.72 -14.08 10.77
CA GLN A 244 -9.58 -12.89 10.95
C GLN A 244 -10.89 -12.99 10.18
N VAL A 245 -10.87 -13.54 8.95
CA VAL A 245 -12.09 -13.77 8.17
C VAL A 245 -12.98 -14.75 8.90
N ARG A 246 -12.45 -15.89 9.36
CA ARG A 246 -13.19 -16.91 10.11
C ARG A 246 -13.89 -16.35 11.35
N ILE A 247 -13.19 -15.56 12.16
CA ILE A 247 -13.71 -15.07 13.45
C ILE A 247 -14.57 -13.81 13.36
N GLY A 248 -14.90 -13.31 12.17
CA GLY A 248 -15.76 -12.13 12.06
C GLY A 248 -15.05 -10.79 11.94
N LYS A 249 -13.72 -10.75 12.01
CA LYS A 249 -12.95 -9.52 12.21
C LYS A 249 -12.32 -8.94 10.94
N ALA A 250 -12.27 -9.70 9.86
CA ALA A 250 -11.76 -9.19 8.58
C ALA A 250 -12.72 -8.16 7.96
N GLU A 251 -12.14 -7.14 7.37
CA GLU A 251 -12.76 -6.12 6.55
C GLU A 251 -13.30 -6.66 5.21
N THR A 252 -13.99 -5.82 4.45
CA THR A 252 -14.50 -6.18 3.14
C THR A 252 -13.35 -6.31 2.14
N ALA A 253 -13.21 -7.46 1.48
CA ALA A 253 -12.04 -7.73 0.63
C ALA A 253 -11.77 -6.67 -0.46
N TRP A 254 -12.80 -6.09 -1.07
CA TRP A 254 -12.64 -5.08 -2.12
C TRP A 254 -12.50 -3.62 -1.63
N SER A 255 -12.46 -3.36 -0.31
CA SER A 255 -12.21 -2.00 0.17
C SER A 255 -10.75 -1.59 -0.07
N PRO A 256 -10.47 -0.36 -0.53
CA PRO A 256 -9.11 0.16 -0.57
C PRO A 256 -8.48 0.07 0.83
N GLY A 257 -7.31 -0.55 0.95
CA GLY A 257 -6.64 -0.79 2.23
C GLY A 257 -7.03 -2.06 2.98
N SER A 258 -7.85 -2.94 2.38
CA SER A 258 -8.06 -4.29 2.92
C SER A 258 -6.76 -5.08 2.93
N MET A 259 -6.61 -5.98 3.90
CA MET A 259 -5.53 -6.97 3.95
C MET A 259 -5.49 -7.80 2.65
N HIS A 260 -6.64 -8.02 2.01
CA HIS A 260 -6.68 -8.64 0.68
C HIS A 260 -5.87 -7.86 -0.37
N TYR A 261 -6.06 -6.54 -0.46
CA TYR A 261 -5.29 -5.71 -1.40
C TYR A 261 -3.85 -5.51 -0.96
N ILE A 262 -3.57 -5.46 0.35
CA ILE A 262 -2.20 -5.38 0.88
C ILE A 262 -1.40 -6.61 0.46
N LEU A 263 -1.94 -7.81 0.67
CA LEU A 263 -1.30 -9.07 0.26
C LEU A 263 -1.11 -9.15 -1.27
N CYS A 264 -2.10 -8.71 -2.06
CA CYS A 264 -1.94 -8.60 -3.52
C CYS A 264 -0.79 -7.64 -3.90
N ALA A 265 -0.70 -6.48 -3.25
CA ALA A 265 0.37 -5.52 -3.52
C ALA A 265 1.76 -6.05 -3.11
N GLU A 266 1.84 -6.81 -2.01
CA GLU A 266 3.07 -7.49 -1.60
C GLU A 266 3.50 -8.55 -2.62
N LEU A 267 2.56 -9.31 -3.20
CA LEU A 267 2.86 -10.27 -4.26
C LEU A 267 3.45 -9.56 -5.49
N TYR A 268 2.86 -8.45 -5.93
CA TYR A 268 3.40 -7.66 -7.04
C TYR A 268 4.77 -7.04 -6.71
N LYS A 269 4.97 -6.61 -5.46
CA LYS A 269 6.27 -6.10 -5.01
C LYS A 269 7.34 -7.20 -5.00
N HIS A 270 6.96 -8.43 -4.62
CA HIS A 270 7.83 -9.58 -4.71
C HIS A 270 8.21 -9.89 -6.17
N GLU A 271 7.23 -9.95 -7.08
CA GLU A 271 7.45 -10.19 -8.50
C GLU A 271 8.35 -9.15 -9.16
N THR A 272 8.15 -7.86 -8.83
CA THR A 272 8.99 -6.77 -9.36
C THR A 272 10.42 -6.74 -8.80
N LYS A 273 10.66 -7.38 -7.65
CA LYS A 273 11.99 -7.52 -7.04
C LYS A 273 12.71 -8.80 -7.45
N LEU A 274 12.00 -9.80 -7.98
CA LEU A 274 12.58 -11.07 -8.40
C LEU A 274 13.45 -10.87 -9.65
N PRO A 275 14.75 -11.15 -9.60
CA PRO A 275 15.64 -11.01 -10.74
C PRO A 275 15.15 -11.85 -11.92
N HIS A 276 15.27 -11.31 -13.14
CA HIS A 276 14.79 -11.95 -14.35
C HIS A 276 15.34 -13.38 -14.50
N SER A 277 16.54 -13.63 -14.01
CA SER A 277 17.23 -14.91 -14.04
C SER A 277 16.59 -16.03 -13.23
N HIS A 278 15.71 -15.70 -12.26
CA HIS A 278 14.96 -16.67 -11.48
C HIS A 278 13.53 -16.87 -12.01
N LEU A 279 13.13 -16.17 -13.06
CA LEU A 279 11.82 -16.35 -13.69
C LEU A 279 11.75 -17.72 -14.38
N LEU A 280 10.56 -18.35 -14.33
CA LEU A 280 10.28 -19.66 -14.91
C LEU A 280 10.84 -19.84 -16.34
N ARG A 281 10.62 -18.85 -17.20
CA ARG A 281 11.10 -18.85 -18.59
C ARG A 281 12.63 -18.89 -18.72
N ASN A 282 13.35 -18.27 -17.80
CA ASN A 282 14.80 -18.06 -17.90
C ASN A 282 15.60 -19.15 -17.19
N VAL A 283 14.99 -19.84 -16.22
CA VAL A 283 15.59 -21.03 -15.61
C VAL A 283 15.40 -22.28 -16.46
N HIS A 284 14.46 -22.25 -17.41
CA HIS A 284 14.11 -23.34 -18.31
C HIS A 284 13.77 -24.65 -17.58
N PHE A 285 13.04 -24.58 -16.46
CA PHE A 285 12.78 -25.74 -15.59
C PHE A 285 12.19 -26.95 -16.34
N THR A 286 11.28 -26.72 -17.29
CA THR A 286 10.66 -27.75 -18.13
C THR A 286 11.62 -28.44 -19.10
N LYS A 287 12.75 -27.80 -19.43
CA LYS A 287 13.78 -28.30 -20.36
C LYS A 287 14.93 -29.00 -19.62
N ARG A 288 14.93 -29.02 -18.28
CA ARG A 288 15.96 -29.67 -17.45
C ARG A 288 15.74 -31.18 -17.39
N ILE A 289 16.84 -31.93 -17.26
CA ILE A 289 16.79 -33.38 -17.05
C ILE A 289 16.81 -33.74 -15.56
N ALA A 290 16.23 -34.88 -15.21
CA ALA A 290 16.11 -35.33 -13.82
C ALA A 290 17.47 -35.35 -13.06
N ALA A 291 18.54 -35.82 -13.72
CA ALA A 291 19.87 -35.88 -13.09
C ALA A 291 20.39 -34.50 -12.68
N GLU A 292 20.20 -33.49 -13.52
CA GLU A 292 20.62 -32.11 -13.24
C GLU A 292 19.87 -31.51 -12.06
N LEU A 293 18.56 -31.75 -11.98
CA LEU A 293 17.74 -31.31 -10.85
C LEU A 293 18.19 -31.96 -9.54
N GLN A 294 18.58 -33.24 -9.58
CA GLN A 294 19.07 -33.99 -8.41
C GLN A 294 20.47 -33.56 -7.96
N ASP A 295 21.31 -33.11 -8.88
CA ASP A 295 22.64 -32.59 -8.56
C ASP A 295 22.53 -31.18 -7.94
N GLN A 296 21.63 -30.33 -8.45
CA GLN A 296 21.47 -28.93 -8.05
C GLN A 296 20.24 -28.67 -7.16
N ARG A 297 19.90 -29.61 -6.27
CA ARG A 297 18.72 -29.53 -5.39
C ARG A 297 18.67 -28.25 -4.56
N GLU A 298 19.82 -27.76 -4.10
CA GLU A 298 19.91 -26.57 -3.25
C GLU A 298 19.41 -25.29 -3.94
N TYR A 299 19.40 -25.25 -5.27
CA TYR A 299 18.77 -24.18 -6.04
C TYR A 299 17.30 -24.51 -6.36
N TRP A 300 17.06 -25.72 -6.90
CA TRP A 300 15.75 -26.07 -7.46
C TRP A 300 14.65 -26.24 -6.43
N ILE A 301 14.97 -26.69 -5.21
CA ILE A 301 13.97 -26.82 -4.14
C ILE A 301 13.43 -25.45 -3.72
N PRO A 302 14.25 -24.48 -3.24
CA PRO A 302 13.73 -23.15 -2.90
C PRO A 302 13.04 -22.46 -4.08
N TRP A 303 13.59 -22.61 -5.30
CA TRP A 303 12.98 -22.05 -6.50
C TRP A 303 11.56 -22.59 -6.72
N LEU A 304 11.39 -23.91 -6.69
CA LEU A 304 10.10 -24.54 -6.91
C LEU A 304 9.12 -24.20 -5.79
N LEU A 305 9.56 -24.27 -4.53
CA LEU A 305 8.72 -23.96 -3.38
C LEU A 305 8.27 -22.49 -3.42
N MET A 306 9.14 -21.55 -3.81
CA MET A 306 8.77 -20.15 -4.04
C MET A 306 7.64 -20.04 -5.07
N GLN A 307 7.73 -20.70 -6.22
CA GLN A 307 6.67 -20.67 -7.24
C GLN A 307 5.35 -21.27 -6.74
N VAL A 308 5.43 -22.45 -6.11
CA VAL A 308 4.25 -23.17 -5.58
C VAL A 308 3.55 -22.36 -4.50
N VAL A 309 4.30 -21.78 -3.55
CA VAL A 309 3.72 -21.00 -2.46
C VAL A 309 3.13 -19.68 -2.98
N THR A 310 3.79 -18.98 -3.91
CA THR A 310 3.25 -17.73 -4.52
C THR A 310 1.91 -17.97 -5.20
N HIS A 311 1.80 -19.01 -6.03
CA HIS A 311 0.54 -19.36 -6.67
C HIS A 311 -0.50 -19.85 -5.66
N ALA A 312 -0.11 -20.65 -4.65
CA ALA A 312 -1.03 -21.10 -3.63
C ALA A 312 -1.60 -19.93 -2.80
N ILE A 313 -0.76 -18.98 -2.37
CA ILE A 313 -1.20 -17.75 -1.69
C ILE A 313 -2.23 -17.02 -2.54
N THR A 314 -1.93 -16.80 -3.83
CA THR A 314 -2.83 -16.09 -4.73
C THR A 314 -4.16 -16.82 -4.92
N ALA A 315 -4.13 -18.15 -5.06
CA ALA A 315 -5.33 -18.98 -5.19
C ALA A 315 -6.20 -18.95 -3.93
N ILE A 316 -5.59 -19.04 -2.75
CA ILE A 316 -6.28 -19.02 -1.45
C ILE A 316 -6.85 -17.64 -1.17
N LEU A 317 -6.10 -16.58 -1.49
CA LEU A 317 -6.53 -15.19 -1.33
C LEU A 317 -7.78 -14.88 -2.16
N HIS A 318 -7.92 -15.51 -3.33
CA HIS A 318 -9.07 -15.42 -4.22
C HIS A 318 -10.04 -16.60 -4.07
N HIS A 319 -9.98 -17.36 -2.98
CA HIS A 319 -10.75 -18.59 -2.87
C HIS A 319 -12.28 -18.33 -2.86
N PRO A 320 -13.08 -18.97 -3.75
CA PRO A 320 -14.51 -18.65 -3.88
C PRO A 320 -15.33 -18.86 -2.60
N PHE A 321 -15.03 -19.87 -1.78
CA PHE A 321 -15.67 -20.03 -0.46
C PHE A 321 -15.50 -18.80 0.43
N ILE A 322 -14.31 -18.19 0.44
CA ILE A 322 -14.00 -17.03 1.29
C ILE A 322 -14.88 -15.84 0.88
N HIS A 323 -14.93 -15.58 -0.42
CA HIS A 323 -15.66 -14.42 -0.96
C HIS A 323 -17.17 -14.63 -1.05
N LEU A 324 -17.63 -15.79 -1.53
CA LEU A 324 -19.05 -16.06 -1.81
C LEU A 324 -19.84 -16.59 -0.60
N VAL A 325 -19.15 -17.10 0.43
CA VAL A 325 -19.80 -17.67 1.62
C VAL A 325 -19.35 -16.94 2.88
N ALA A 326 -18.05 -16.98 3.22
CA ALA A 326 -17.58 -16.44 4.49
C ALA A 326 -17.79 -14.92 4.65
N MET A 327 -17.69 -14.17 3.55
CA MET A 327 -17.83 -12.71 3.55
C MET A 327 -19.20 -12.21 3.04
N ARG A 328 -20.10 -13.11 2.65
CA ARG A 328 -21.38 -12.76 2.00
C ARG A 328 -22.30 -11.90 2.86
N ASP A 329 -22.50 -12.29 4.12
CA ASP A 329 -23.44 -11.61 5.03
C ASP A 329 -22.87 -10.32 5.64
N ARG A 330 -21.59 -10.02 5.35
CA ARG A 330 -20.88 -8.85 5.89
C ARG A 330 -20.86 -7.67 4.93
N SER A 331 -21.02 -7.92 3.64
CA SER A 331 -21.27 -6.85 2.68
C SER A 331 -22.69 -6.33 2.86
N SER A 332 -22.84 -5.10 3.33
CA SER A 332 -24.11 -4.35 3.36
C SER A 332 -24.56 -3.94 1.95
N GLY A 333 -24.63 -4.91 1.02
CA GLY A 333 -24.93 -4.71 -0.39
C GLY A 333 -24.58 -5.92 -1.26
N LEU A 334 -24.88 -5.83 -2.56
CA LEU A 334 -24.47 -6.82 -3.56
C LEU A 334 -22.95 -6.75 -3.77
N GLN A 335 -22.27 -7.89 -3.71
CA GLN A 335 -20.83 -7.97 -4.03
C GLN A 335 -20.59 -7.54 -5.48
N ALA A 336 -19.51 -6.79 -5.72
CA ALA A 336 -19.17 -6.33 -7.05
C ALA A 336 -18.93 -7.52 -7.98
N ARG A 337 -19.70 -7.62 -9.07
CA ARG A 337 -19.61 -8.74 -10.03
C ARG A 337 -18.24 -8.82 -10.70
N SER A 338 -17.59 -7.67 -10.91
CA SER A 338 -16.23 -7.63 -11.46
C SER A 338 -15.20 -8.20 -10.48
N PHE A 339 -15.33 -7.91 -9.20
CA PHE A 339 -14.52 -8.52 -8.16
C PHE A 339 -14.75 -10.03 -8.11
N LEU A 340 -16.01 -10.49 -8.11
CA LEU A 340 -16.30 -11.93 -8.10
C LEU A 340 -15.79 -12.66 -9.35
N GLN A 341 -15.84 -12.01 -10.52
CA GLN A 341 -15.24 -12.55 -11.74
C GLN A 341 -13.73 -12.72 -11.57
N GLN A 342 -13.03 -11.65 -11.15
CA GLN A 342 -11.59 -11.68 -10.88
C GLN A 342 -11.23 -12.76 -9.85
N THR A 343 -12.00 -12.88 -8.78
CA THR A 343 -11.83 -13.91 -7.74
C THR A 343 -11.83 -15.32 -8.34
N VAL A 344 -12.82 -15.65 -9.17
CA VAL A 344 -12.86 -16.98 -9.80
C VAL A 344 -11.73 -17.17 -10.80
N ASP A 345 -11.46 -16.18 -11.65
CA ASP A 345 -10.40 -16.26 -12.66
C ASP A 345 -9.03 -16.49 -12.01
N GLN A 346 -8.71 -15.72 -10.97
CA GLN A 346 -7.46 -15.84 -10.23
C GLN A 346 -7.36 -17.15 -9.45
N ALA A 347 -8.45 -17.61 -8.82
CA ALA A 347 -8.46 -18.89 -8.10
C ALA A 347 -8.20 -20.08 -9.04
N LEU A 348 -8.88 -20.13 -10.19
CA LEU A 348 -8.72 -21.20 -11.17
C LEU A 348 -7.34 -21.17 -11.83
N PHE A 349 -6.86 -19.99 -12.23
CA PHE A 349 -5.55 -19.84 -12.87
C PHE A 349 -4.42 -20.29 -11.93
N ASN A 350 -4.39 -19.77 -10.71
CA ASN A 350 -3.30 -20.04 -9.78
C ASN A 350 -3.35 -21.46 -9.20
N SER A 351 -4.53 -22.03 -8.95
CA SER A 351 -4.63 -23.44 -8.53
C SER A 351 -4.11 -24.39 -9.62
N ALA A 352 -4.41 -24.12 -10.89
CA ALA A 352 -3.88 -24.90 -12.01
C ALA A 352 -2.34 -24.85 -12.08
N TRP A 353 -1.73 -23.68 -11.81
CA TRP A 353 -0.26 -23.55 -11.75
C TRP A 353 0.37 -24.38 -10.64
N VAL A 354 -0.22 -24.39 -9.44
CA VAL A 354 0.23 -25.23 -8.33
C VAL A 354 0.29 -26.71 -8.76
N PHE A 355 -0.80 -27.21 -9.34
CA PHE A 355 -0.89 -28.63 -9.76
C PHE A 355 0.07 -28.93 -10.90
N LYS A 356 0.21 -28.01 -11.86
CA LYS A 356 1.11 -28.17 -13.01
C LYS A 356 2.57 -28.29 -12.58
N LEU A 357 3.03 -27.39 -11.70
CA LEU A 357 4.40 -27.41 -11.20
C LEU A 357 4.72 -28.71 -10.45
N LEU A 358 3.79 -29.16 -9.59
CA LEU A 358 3.99 -30.40 -8.83
C LEU A 358 3.89 -31.65 -9.70
N ARG A 359 2.99 -31.71 -10.68
CA ARG A 359 2.93 -32.81 -11.66
C ARG A 359 4.22 -32.91 -12.48
N LEU A 360 4.74 -31.78 -12.93
CA LEU A 360 6.02 -31.73 -13.64
C LEU A 360 7.17 -32.29 -12.77
N CYS A 361 7.14 -32.05 -11.46
CA CYS A 361 8.09 -32.66 -10.54
C CYS A 361 7.93 -34.18 -10.47
N GLU A 362 6.71 -34.71 -10.47
CA GLU A 362 6.47 -36.16 -10.55
C GLU A 362 6.98 -36.77 -11.86
N GLU A 363 6.73 -36.10 -12.98
CA GLU A 363 7.23 -36.50 -14.31
C GLU A 363 8.76 -36.54 -14.38
N LEU A 364 9.41 -35.51 -13.82
CA LEU A 364 10.87 -35.41 -13.73
C LEU A 364 11.48 -36.24 -12.59
N ARG A 365 10.67 -37.00 -11.85
CA ARG A 365 11.09 -37.78 -10.66
C ARG A 365 11.84 -36.92 -9.63
N PHE A 366 11.42 -35.69 -9.48
CA PHE A 366 11.94 -34.72 -8.53
C PHE A 366 11.03 -34.67 -7.30
N GLU A 367 11.35 -35.47 -6.29
CA GLU A 367 10.47 -35.66 -5.14
C GLU A 367 10.42 -34.45 -4.21
N ILE A 368 9.19 -34.06 -3.85
CA ILE A 368 8.86 -33.00 -2.90
C ILE A 368 8.28 -33.62 -1.62
N CYS A 369 8.93 -33.37 -0.50
CA CYS A 369 8.59 -33.93 0.81
C CYS A 369 8.17 -32.86 1.81
N ASP A 370 8.01 -31.60 1.39
CA ASP A 370 7.72 -30.50 2.29
C ASP A 370 6.29 -30.56 2.89
N PRO A 371 6.12 -30.51 4.23
CA PRO A 371 4.81 -30.55 4.86
C PRO A 371 3.94 -29.32 4.58
N LEU A 372 4.52 -28.13 4.37
CA LEU A 372 3.78 -26.92 3.99
C LEU A 372 3.13 -27.11 2.61
N VAL A 373 3.83 -27.71 1.65
CA VAL A 373 3.26 -28.01 0.32
C VAL A 373 2.05 -28.92 0.46
N GLY A 374 2.12 -29.94 1.32
CA GLY A 374 0.96 -30.78 1.66
C GLY A 374 -0.23 -30.00 2.20
N GLN A 375 0.02 -29.07 3.12
CA GLN A 375 -1.03 -28.21 3.67
C GLN A 375 -1.64 -27.31 2.59
N LEU A 376 -0.81 -26.65 1.78
CA LEU A 376 -1.25 -25.77 0.70
C LEU A 376 -2.07 -26.53 -0.35
N VAL A 377 -1.62 -27.72 -0.77
CA VAL A 377 -2.36 -28.56 -1.72
C VAL A 377 -3.72 -28.96 -1.13
N ALA A 378 -3.80 -29.30 0.16
CA ALA A 378 -5.08 -29.61 0.80
C ALA A 378 -6.06 -28.43 0.80
N VAL A 379 -5.57 -27.20 0.98
CA VAL A 379 -6.41 -25.98 0.87
C VAL A 379 -6.80 -25.73 -0.59
N VAL A 380 -5.82 -25.67 -1.49
CA VAL A 380 -6.03 -25.36 -2.91
C VAL A 380 -6.94 -26.40 -3.58
N ALA A 381 -6.90 -27.68 -3.17
CA ALA A 381 -7.79 -28.74 -3.66
C ALA A 381 -9.28 -28.47 -3.39
N THR A 382 -9.61 -27.57 -2.46
CA THR A 382 -11.01 -27.17 -2.24
C THR A 382 -11.57 -26.31 -3.39
N ILE A 383 -10.71 -25.70 -4.22
CA ILE A 383 -11.10 -24.98 -5.44
C ILE A 383 -11.64 -25.95 -6.51
N PRO A 384 -10.88 -26.94 -7.01
CA PRO A 384 -11.42 -27.94 -7.93
C PRO A 384 -12.56 -28.75 -7.29
N TRP A 385 -12.57 -28.95 -5.97
CA TRP A 385 -13.72 -29.55 -5.29
C TRP A 385 -15.03 -28.77 -5.48
N LEU A 386 -14.97 -27.43 -5.47
CA LEU A 386 -16.11 -26.59 -5.84
C LEU A 386 -16.41 -26.74 -7.34
N PHE A 387 -15.41 -26.52 -8.19
CA PHE A 387 -15.64 -26.43 -9.64
C PHE A 387 -15.93 -27.76 -10.36
N GLN A 388 -15.72 -28.92 -9.75
CA GLN A 388 -16.16 -30.21 -10.31
C GLN A 388 -17.69 -30.30 -10.50
N ARG A 389 -18.45 -29.38 -9.89
CA ARG A 389 -19.91 -29.23 -10.03
C ARG A 389 -20.30 -27.96 -10.79
N ALA A 390 -19.37 -27.35 -11.53
CA ALA A 390 -19.65 -26.19 -12.38
C ALA A 390 -20.60 -26.53 -13.53
N ILE A 391 -21.31 -25.51 -14.04
CA ILE A 391 -22.23 -25.66 -15.18
C ILE A 391 -21.45 -25.96 -16.47
N ASP A 392 -20.24 -25.40 -16.59
CA ASP A 392 -19.37 -25.65 -17.72
C ASP A 392 -18.77 -27.07 -17.63
N PRO A 393 -19.09 -27.97 -18.59
CA PRO A 393 -18.67 -29.36 -18.53
C PRO A 393 -17.15 -29.54 -18.65
N LYS A 394 -16.44 -28.66 -19.37
CA LYS A 394 -14.97 -28.74 -19.51
C LYS A 394 -14.29 -28.38 -18.19
N VAL A 395 -14.76 -27.31 -17.55
CA VAL A 395 -14.26 -26.88 -16.24
C VAL A 395 -14.53 -27.96 -15.19
N ALA A 396 -15.74 -28.54 -15.21
CA ALA A 396 -16.12 -29.58 -14.27
C ALA A 396 -15.25 -30.85 -14.39
N GLU A 397 -15.02 -31.34 -15.62
CA GLU A 397 -14.22 -32.55 -15.84
C GLU A 397 -12.74 -32.33 -15.47
N LYS A 398 -12.16 -31.19 -15.87
CA LYS A 398 -10.79 -30.84 -15.48
C LYS A 398 -10.66 -30.74 -13.96
N ALA A 399 -11.59 -30.07 -13.30
CA ALA A 399 -11.59 -29.93 -11.84
C ALA A 399 -11.69 -31.28 -11.12
N LYS A 400 -12.48 -32.22 -11.65
CA LYS A 400 -12.57 -33.58 -11.13
C LYS A 400 -11.21 -34.31 -11.22
N GLY A 401 -10.55 -34.23 -12.37
CA GLY A 401 -9.20 -34.80 -12.56
C GLY A 401 -8.15 -34.17 -11.63
N ASP A 402 -8.20 -32.84 -11.47
CA ASP A 402 -7.30 -32.11 -10.57
C ASP A 402 -7.52 -32.48 -9.10
N LEU A 403 -8.77 -32.61 -8.65
CA LEU A 403 -9.09 -33.06 -7.29
C LEU A 403 -8.60 -34.49 -7.02
N GLU A 404 -8.80 -35.42 -7.95
CA GLU A 404 -8.35 -36.80 -7.78
C GLU A 404 -6.83 -36.90 -7.67
N TRP A 405 -6.11 -36.15 -8.51
CA TRP A 405 -4.66 -36.06 -8.43
C TRP A 405 -4.21 -35.48 -7.07
N CYS A 406 -4.88 -34.42 -6.57
CA CYS A 406 -4.56 -33.83 -5.26
C CYS A 406 -4.68 -34.85 -4.13
N LYS A 407 -5.75 -35.67 -4.12
CA LYS A 407 -5.94 -36.72 -3.11
C LYS A 407 -4.80 -37.73 -3.15
N GLY A 408 -4.41 -38.19 -4.34
CA GLY A 408 -3.29 -39.11 -4.50
C GLY A 408 -1.94 -38.50 -4.04
N PHE A 409 -1.71 -37.21 -4.32
CA PHE A 409 -0.53 -36.49 -3.83
C PHE A 409 -0.50 -36.43 -2.29
N LEU A 410 -1.62 -36.03 -1.67
CA LEU A 410 -1.74 -35.95 -0.21
C LEU A 410 -1.60 -37.32 0.46
N GLU A 411 -2.15 -38.37 -0.14
CA GLU A 411 -2.02 -39.75 0.35
C GLU A 411 -0.55 -40.18 0.40
N ARG A 412 0.22 -39.95 -0.68
CA ARG A 412 1.66 -40.22 -0.71
C ARG A 412 2.40 -39.47 0.38
N LEU A 413 2.16 -38.16 0.49
CA LEU A 413 2.84 -37.30 1.46
C LEU A 413 2.47 -37.63 2.92
N SER A 414 1.26 -38.15 3.15
CA SER A 414 0.78 -38.55 4.48
C SER A 414 1.57 -39.71 5.09
N SER A 415 2.24 -40.52 4.26
CA SER A 415 3.11 -41.59 4.71
C SER A 415 4.31 -41.07 5.54
N THR A 416 4.79 -39.89 5.16
CA THR A 416 5.86 -39.11 5.79
C THR A 416 5.31 -38.23 6.91
N TRP A 417 4.19 -37.55 6.65
CA TRP A 417 3.60 -36.55 7.55
C TRP A 417 2.16 -36.94 7.93
N PRO A 418 1.95 -37.66 9.06
CA PRO A 418 0.63 -38.19 9.42
C PRO A 418 -0.47 -37.13 9.57
N HIS A 419 -0.13 -35.90 9.93
CA HIS A 419 -1.11 -34.80 10.01
C HIS A 419 -1.71 -34.42 8.65
N ILE A 420 -1.05 -34.76 7.53
CA ILE A 420 -1.61 -34.61 6.18
C ILE A 420 -2.70 -35.64 5.91
N ALA A 421 -2.65 -36.83 6.53
CA ALA A 421 -3.74 -37.80 6.44
C ALA A 421 -5.06 -37.22 6.98
N GLN A 422 -5.00 -36.48 8.09
CA GLN A 422 -6.17 -35.80 8.65
C GLN A 422 -6.76 -34.76 7.70
N LYS A 423 -5.91 -34.04 6.95
CA LYS A 423 -6.36 -33.10 5.91
C LYS A 423 -7.03 -33.83 4.73
N LEU A 424 -6.49 -34.98 4.34
CA LEU A 424 -7.10 -35.84 3.31
C LEU A 424 -8.47 -36.38 3.76
N GLU A 425 -8.60 -36.82 5.01
CA GLU A 425 -9.87 -37.27 5.59
C GLU A 425 -10.93 -36.14 5.63
N LEU A 426 -10.52 -34.91 5.96
CA LEU A 426 -11.41 -33.73 5.90
C LEU A 426 -11.88 -33.46 4.47
N LEU A 427 -10.98 -33.55 3.48
CA LEU A 427 -11.32 -33.38 2.07
C LEU A 427 -12.28 -34.48 1.57
N GLN A 428 -12.07 -35.73 1.97
CA GLN A 428 -12.98 -36.85 1.66
C GLN A 428 -14.34 -36.71 2.36
N SER A 429 -14.37 -36.12 3.56
CA SER A 429 -15.62 -35.84 4.28
C SER A 429 -16.47 -34.75 3.60
N LEU A 430 -15.83 -33.81 2.89
CA LEU A 430 -16.54 -32.83 2.07
C LEU A 430 -17.27 -33.52 0.91
N ASP A 431 -16.65 -34.49 0.24
CA ASP A 431 -17.28 -35.26 -0.85
C ASP A 431 -18.55 -35.99 -0.38
N SER A 432 -18.46 -36.72 0.74
CA SER A 432 -19.59 -37.49 1.25
C SER A 432 -20.76 -36.61 1.71
N THR A 433 -20.50 -35.39 2.20
CA THR A 433 -21.54 -34.43 2.60
C THR A 433 -22.31 -33.88 1.39
N ALA A 434 -21.61 -33.54 0.32
CA ALA A 434 -22.21 -32.94 -0.88
C ALA A 434 -23.03 -33.96 -1.69
N ASP A 435 -22.62 -35.23 -1.72
CA ASP A 435 -23.33 -36.27 -2.47
C ASP A 435 -24.65 -36.67 -1.81
N ASN A 436 -24.80 -36.49 -0.49
CA ASN A 436 -26.04 -36.75 0.25
C ASN A 436 -27.10 -35.63 0.14
N SER A 437 -26.73 -34.45 -0.35
CA SER A 437 -27.58 -33.24 -0.35
C SER A 437 -27.95 -32.73 -1.74
N SER A 438 -27.63 -33.47 -2.80
CA SER A 438 -27.92 -33.11 -4.19
C SER A 438 -29.31 -33.59 -4.66
N GLN A 439 -30.33 -32.72 -4.55
CA GLN A 439 -31.53 -32.85 -5.38
C GLN A 439 -31.35 -32.04 -6.68
N PRO A 440 -31.68 -32.58 -7.87
CA PRO A 440 -31.59 -31.83 -9.12
C PRO A 440 -32.80 -30.88 -9.28
N PRO A 441 -32.63 -29.55 -9.28
CA PRO A 441 -33.71 -28.65 -9.69
C PRO A 441 -33.65 -28.46 -11.20
N ALA A 442 -34.80 -28.52 -11.86
CA ALA A 442 -34.95 -28.27 -13.28
C ALA A 442 -34.32 -26.91 -13.71
N GLY A 443 -33.21 -26.98 -14.44
CA GLY A 443 -32.82 -25.96 -15.43
C GLY A 443 -32.10 -24.68 -14.98
N LYS A 444 -31.72 -24.47 -13.71
CA LYS A 444 -31.00 -23.23 -13.30
C LYS A 444 -29.92 -23.42 -12.21
N GLY A 445 -28.81 -24.08 -12.56
CA GLY A 445 -27.55 -24.12 -11.78
C GLY A 445 -27.56 -25.03 -10.54
N ILE A 446 -26.46 -25.73 -10.30
CA ILE A 446 -26.31 -26.65 -9.15
C ILE A 446 -25.88 -25.82 -7.93
N SER A 447 -26.71 -25.82 -6.89
CA SER A 447 -26.33 -25.30 -5.57
C SER A 447 -25.73 -26.43 -4.75
N ILE A 448 -24.53 -26.23 -4.19
CA ILE A 448 -23.92 -27.18 -3.24
C ILE A 448 -24.27 -26.75 -1.82
N VAL A 449 -24.69 -27.72 -1.01
CA VAL A 449 -24.84 -27.57 0.44
C VAL A 449 -23.70 -28.30 1.13
N PHE A 450 -23.02 -27.63 2.06
CA PHE A 450 -21.89 -28.21 2.80
C PHE A 450 -21.73 -27.54 4.16
N HIS A 451 -20.96 -28.17 5.05
CA HIS A 451 -20.64 -27.63 6.37
C HIS A 451 -19.42 -26.70 6.30
N PRO A 452 -19.55 -25.37 6.57
CA PRO A 452 -18.42 -24.43 6.53
C PRO A 452 -17.27 -24.77 7.47
N ALA A 453 -17.56 -25.48 8.58
CA ALA A 453 -16.55 -25.89 9.55
C ALA A 453 -15.47 -26.80 8.93
N LEU A 454 -15.84 -27.68 7.99
CA LEU A 454 -14.90 -28.56 7.28
C LEU A 454 -13.97 -27.76 6.36
N PHE A 455 -14.51 -26.75 5.67
CA PHE A 455 -13.70 -25.82 4.87
C PHE A 455 -12.72 -25.04 5.74
N TRP A 456 -13.19 -24.47 6.86
CA TRP A 456 -12.30 -23.76 7.77
C TRP A 456 -11.24 -24.66 8.39
N ALA A 457 -11.54 -25.93 8.66
CA ALA A 457 -10.53 -26.89 9.13
C ALA A 457 -9.43 -27.16 8.09
N LEU A 458 -9.72 -26.97 6.79
CA LEU A 458 -8.72 -27.02 5.72
C LEU A 458 -7.98 -25.67 5.60
N VAL A 459 -8.71 -24.58 5.36
CA VAL A 459 -8.20 -23.24 5.01
C VAL A 459 -7.52 -22.49 6.17
N ASP A 460 -7.92 -22.74 7.42
CA ASP A 460 -7.38 -22.10 8.62
C ASP A 460 -6.64 -23.15 9.50
N PRO A 461 -5.41 -23.56 9.12
CA PRO A 461 -4.74 -24.71 9.72
C PRO A 461 -4.28 -24.43 11.15
N LYS A 462 -4.98 -24.99 12.15
CA LYS A 462 -4.43 -25.22 13.49
C LYS A 462 -3.93 -26.65 13.59
N ILE A 463 -2.69 -26.83 14.06
CA ILE A 463 -2.12 -28.18 14.29
C ILE A 463 -2.59 -28.79 15.60
N SER A 464 -3.02 -27.96 16.55
CA SER A 464 -3.52 -28.42 17.83
C SER A 464 -5.05 -28.38 17.83
N GLN A 465 -5.66 -29.56 17.76
CA GLN A 465 -6.93 -29.80 18.43
C GLN A 465 -6.66 -29.80 19.95
N MET A 466 -6.39 -28.63 20.53
CA MET A 466 -6.68 -28.46 21.95
C MET A 466 -8.19 -28.61 22.08
N THR A 467 -8.59 -29.65 22.82
CA THR A 467 -9.94 -30.09 23.13
C THR A 467 -10.94 -28.93 23.07
N PRO A 468 -12.12 -29.08 22.43
CA PRO A 468 -13.15 -28.06 22.50
C PRO A 468 -13.48 -27.82 23.97
N LEU A 469 -13.04 -26.69 24.52
CA LEU A 469 -13.60 -26.17 25.76
C LEU A 469 -15.07 -25.94 25.46
N HIS A 470 -15.91 -26.83 26.00
CA HIS A 470 -17.35 -26.67 26.08
C HIS A 470 -17.69 -25.20 26.40
N GLY A 471 -18.15 -24.48 25.38
CA GLY A 471 -18.33 -23.03 25.48
C GLY A 471 -18.91 -22.37 24.23
N GLU A 472 -19.09 -23.08 23.11
CA GLU A 472 -19.97 -22.59 22.05
C GLU A 472 -21.39 -23.11 22.31
N SER A 473 -22.27 -22.14 22.54
CA SER A 473 -23.67 -22.32 22.78
C SER A 473 -24.33 -23.18 21.70
N SER A 474 -25.26 -24.00 22.16
CA SER A 474 -26.22 -24.78 21.38
C SER A 474 -26.83 -23.98 20.22
N SER A 475 -26.26 -24.12 19.03
CA SER A 475 -26.97 -23.92 17.76
C SER A 475 -26.53 -25.04 16.82
N ARG A 476 -27.51 -25.66 16.13
CA ARG A 476 -27.20 -26.70 15.13
C ARG A 476 -26.20 -26.14 14.11
N PRO A 477 -25.22 -26.94 13.62
CA PRO A 477 -24.35 -26.48 12.55
C PRO A 477 -25.23 -26.05 11.37
N GLN A 478 -25.15 -24.76 11.00
CA GLN A 478 -25.87 -24.23 9.86
C GLN A 478 -25.15 -24.64 8.59
N ASP A 479 -25.85 -25.35 7.71
CA ASP A 479 -25.37 -25.65 6.37
C ASP A 479 -25.24 -24.36 5.56
N ALA A 480 -24.13 -24.22 4.81
CA ALA A 480 -23.98 -23.14 3.84
C ALA A 480 -24.34 -23.63 2.44
N MET A 481 -24.95 -22.73 1.66
CA MET A 481 -25.26 -22.96 0.26
C MET A 481 -24.41 -22.05 -0.63
N ILE A 482 -23.66 -22.65 -1.56
CA ILE A 482 -22.94 -21.92 -2.61
C ILE A 482 -23.51 -22.26 -3.98
N ARG A 483 -23.75 -21.23 -4.80
CA ARG A 483 -24.07 -21.41 -6.22
C ARG A 483 -22.81 -21.16 -7.02
N ILE A 484 -22.29 -22.21 -7.66
CA ILE A 484 -21.06 -22.12 -8.44
C ILE A 484 -21.37 -21.50 -9.79
N SER A 485 -20.71 -20.39 -10.08
CA SER A 485 -20.68 -19.80 -11.41
C SER A 485 -19.22 -19.57 -11.80
N THR A 486 -18.90 -19.84 -13.06
CA THR A 486 -17.63 -19.42 -13.67
C THR A 486 -17.71 -18.00 -14.24
N HIS A 487 -18.92 -17.45 -14.32
CA HIS A 487 -19.20 -16.13 -14.90
C HIS A 487 -20.07 -15.29 -13.96
N TYR A 488 -19.55 -14.16 -13.51
CA TYR A 488 -20.28 -13.15 -12.75
C TYR A 488 -20.53 -11.87 -13.58
N ILE A 489 -19.75 -11.66 -14.64
CA ILE A 489 -20.02 -10.64 -15.67
C ILE A 489 -20.61 -11.34 -16.91
N HIS A 490 -21.70 -10.81 -17.46
CA HIS A 490 -22.26 -11.34 -18.70
C HIS A 490 -21.43 -10.87 -19.90
N PRO A 491 -20.99 -11.77 -20.79
CA PRO A 491 -20.44 -11.35 -22.07
C PRO A 491 -21.52 -10.61 -22.88
N LEU A 492 -21.11 -9.65 -23.71
CA LEU A 492 -21.99 -9.02 -24.68
C LEU A 492 -22.39 -10.09 -25.72
N THR A 493 -23.61 -10.62 -25.62
CA THR A 493 -24.15 -11.49 -26.65
C THR A 493 -24.57 -10.64 -27.85
N GLU A 494 -23.80 -10.70 -28.93
CA GLU A 494 -24.32 -10.27 -30.24
C GLU A 494 -25.48 -11.18 -30.63
N THR A 495 -26.64 -10.59 -30.85
CA THR A 495 -27.85 -11.31 -31.27
C THR A 495 -27.64 -11.75 -32.71
N GLN A 496 -27.11 -12.95 -32.92
CA GLN A 496 -27.01 -13.52 -34.27
C GLN A 496 -28.42 -13.83 -34.78
N VAL A 497 -28.83 -13.04 -35.78
CA VAL A 497 -29.99 -13.32 -36.64
C VAL A 497 -29.71 -14.62 -37.38
N SER A 498 -30.58 -15.60 -37.17
CA SER A 498 -30.60 -16.88 -37.86
C SER A 498 -30.66 -16.71 -39.38
N GLN A 499 -29.62 -17.15 -40.09
CA GLN A 499 -29.75 -17.63 -41.48
C GLN A 499 -29.03 -18.96 -41.65
N SER A 500 -29.77 -19.89 -42.25
CA SER A 500 -29.48 -21.28 -42.54
C SER A 500 -28.47 -21.47 -43.69
N ALA A 501 -27.41 -22.25 -43.49
CA ALA A 501 -26.86 -23.25 -44.43
C ALA A 501 -25.58 -23.91 -43.85
N PRO A 502 -25.22 -25.14 -44.27
CA PRO A 502 -24.44 -26.06 -43.42
C PRO A 502 -22.94 -26.10 -43.73
N SER A 503 -22.19 -26.42 -42.66
CA SER A 503 -20.84 -27.01 -42.60
C SER A 503 -19.70 -26.30 -43.34
N GLN A 504 -18.79 -25.69 -42.58
CA GLN A 504 -17.40 -26.17 -42.43
C GLN A 504 -16.58 -25.27 -41.47
N ARG A 505 -15.92 -25.94 -40.51
CA ARG A 505 -14.88 -25.47 -39.56
C ARG A 505 -15.29 -24.36 -38.58
N GLU A 506 -15.88 -24.78 -37.46
CA GLU A 506 -15.73 -24.08 -36.19
C GLU A 506 -14.37 -24.48 -35.59
N GLU A 507 -13.36 -23.61 -35.73
CA GLU A 507 -12.22 -23.60 -34.81
C GLU A 507 -12.68 -22.91 -33.53
N SER A 508 -13.25 -23.71 -32.62
CA SER A 508 -13.60 -23.27 -31.27
C SER A 508 -12.36 -23.29 -30.39
N PHE A 509 -11.94 -22.13 -29.90
CA PHE A 509 -10.91 -21.97 -28.89
C PHE A 509 -11.24 -22.85 -27.67
N ASP A 510 -10.38 -23.82 -27.38
CA ASP A 510 -10.47 -24.68 -26.20
C ASP A 510 -9.50 -24.15 -25.12
N PRO A 511 -9.97 -23.50 -24.04
CA PRO A 511 -9.07 -22.93 -23.03
C PRO A 511 -8.38 -23.98 -22.15
N PHE A 512 -8.61 -25.27 -22.36
CA PHE A 512 -8.22 -26.32 -21.42
C PHE A 512 -7.42 -27.49 -22.02
N MET A 513 -6.98 -27.39 -23.27
CA MET A 513 -5.98 -28.30 -23.84
C MET A 513 -4.71 -27.48 -24.14
N PHE A 514 -3.65 -27.68 -23.37
CA PHE A 514 -2.36 -27.02 -23.61
C PHE A 514 -1.30 -28.08 -23.85
N ASP A 515 -0.76 -28.10 -25.07
CA ASP A 515 0.37 -28.92 -25.47
C ASP A 515 1.65 -28.41 -24.78
N VAL A 516 2.55 -29.33 -24.45
CA VAL A 516 3.80 -29.07 -23.70
C VAL A 516 4.75 -28.14 -24.48
N GLY A 517 4.53 -27.99 -25.80
CA GLY A 517 5.25 -27.06 -26.68
C GLY A 517 4.64 -25.66 -26.85
N GLU A 518 3.40 -25.40 -26.41
CA GLU A 518 2.73 -24.09 -26.62
C GLU A 518 2.95 -23.08 -25.48
N LEU A 519 3.79 -23.42 -24.50
CA LEU A 519 4.00 -22.63 -23.28
C LEU A 519 4.84 -21.36 -23.44
N GLU A 520 5.20 -21.01 -24.67
CA GLU A 520 5.92 -19.76 -24.99
C GLU A 520 5.04 -18.70 -25.68
N GLU A 521 3.81 -19.04 -26.12
CA GLU A 521 2.92 -18.08 -26.82
C GLU A 521 1.65 -17.65 -26.06
N ILE A 522 1.31 -18.28 -24.94
CA ILE A 522 0.07 -17.95 -24.20
C ILE A 522 0.34 -16.88 -23.12
N SER A 523 0.79 -15.73 -23.60
CA SER A 523 0.67 -14.41 -22.94
C SER A 523 -0.20 -13.45 -23.79
N HIS A 524 -0.75 -13.93 -24.92
CA HIS A 524 -1.43 -13.11 -25.91
C HIS A 524 -2.89 -13.54 -26.15
N SER A 525 -3.73 -13.65 -25.12
CA SER A 525 -5.19 -13.66 -25.36
C SER A 525 -6.06 -13.27 -24.17
N PHE A 526 -5.75 -12.18 -23.46
CA PHE A 526 -6.78 -11.36 -22.79
C PHE A 526 -6.25 -9.94 -22.57
N THR A 527 -6.16 -9.15 -23.65
CA THR A 527 -6.31 -7.68 -23.67
C THR A 527 -6.09 -7.15 -25.08
N GLY A 528 -7.03 -7.46 -25.98
CA GLY A 528 -7.21 -6.66 -27.18
C GLY A 528 -8.01 -5.39 -26.87
N ARG A 529 -7.33 -4.30 -26.46
CA ARG A 529 -7.52 -2.91 -26.96
C ARG A 529 -6.88 -1.83 -26.06
N LYS A 530 -5.72 -1.35 -26.56
CA LYS A 530 -5.17 0.02 -26.62
C LYS A 530 -3.89 0.34 -25.82
N LEU A 531 -2.79 0.41 -26.60
CA LEU A 531 -1.55 1.19 -26.47
C LEU A 531 -1.74 2.59 -25.86
N GLY A 532 -0.76 3.27 -25.24
CA GLY A 532 0.67 3.02 -25.03
C GLY A 532 1.37 4.36 -24.73
N LEU A 533 2.41 4.37 -23.87
CA LEU A 533 3.62 5.23 -23.90
C LEU A 533 4.41 5.12 -22.56
N VAL A 534 5.30 4.13 -22.39
CA VAL A 534 6.36 4.17 -21.35
C VAL A 534 7.63 3.54 -21.91
N GLN A 535 8.33 4.27 -22.77
CA GLN A 535 9.73 4.04 -23.10
C GLN A 535 10.35 5.39 -23.46
N GLU A 536 10.81 6.17 -22.45
CA GLU A 536 11.97 7.06 -22.64
C GLU A 536 12.51 7.79 -21.39
N ILE A 537 12.41 7.26 -20.16
CA ILE A 537 13.12 7.89 -19.03
C ILE A 537 13.67 6.82 -18.07
N ARG A 538 14.74 6.13 -18.49
CA ARG A 538 15.58 5.33 -17.57
C ARG A 538 17.08 5.65 -17.64
N SER A 539 17.54 6.58 -18.47
CA SER A 539 18.96 6.94 -18.48
C SER A 539 19.25 8.21 -17.64
N ARG A 540 20.04 8.03 -16.58
CA ARG A 540 20.71 8.99 -15.66
C ARG A 540 20.11 8.99 -14.25
N ALA A 541 20.47 8.02 -13.40
CA ALA A 541 21.70 7.95 -12.57
C ALA A 541 21.68 8.99 -11.43
N ARG A 542 21.48 8.58 -10.17
CA ARG A 542 22.46 7.99 -9.22
C ARG A 542 23.53 8.99 -8.78
N HIS A 543 23.53 9.31 -7.47
CA HIS A 543 24.64 9.70 -6.54
C HIS A 543 24.03 10.53 -5.39
N ILE A 544 24.23 10.31 -4.07
CA ILE A 544 25.31 9.72 -3.26
C ILE A 544 24.74 9.38 -1.86
N ASP A 545 25.20 8.28 -1.25
CA ASP A 545 25.06 7.91 0.17
C ASP A 545 25.79 8.88 1.12
N THR A 546 25.31 9.04 2.36
CA THR A 546 25.95 8.51 3.60
C THR A 546 25.56 9.23 4.92
N VAL A 547 25.25 8.40 5.92
CA VAL A 547 25.63 8.43 7.35
C VAL A 547 24.70 9.03 8.41
N ASP A 548 24.28 8.11 9.28
CA ASP A 548 23.72 8.21 10.63
C ASP A 548 24.49 9.08 11.63
N ARG A 549 23.77 9.62 12.64
CA ARG A 549 23.90 9.20 14.07
C ARG A 549 23.11 10.07 15.07
N VAL A 550 22.37 9.37 15.96
CA VAL A 550 22.40 9.45 17.44
C VAL A 550 21.34 10.29 18.20
N LYS A 551 20.50 9.53 18.94
CA LYS A 551 20.13 9.58 20.39
C LYS A 551 18.67 9.81 20.80
N GLN A 552 18.12 8.74 21.40
CA GLN A 552 17.08 8.67 22.42
C GLN A 552 17.28 9.67 23.56
N VAL A 553 16.18 10.29 24.02
CA VAL A 553 16.02 10.74 25.40
C VAL A 553 14.60 10.37 25.88
N ASP A 554 14.61 9.57 26.94
CA ASP A 554 13.49 9.09 27.76
C ASP A 554 13.11 10.16 28.80
N ILE A 555 11.82 10.49 28.95
CA ILE A 555 11.32 11.26 30.12
C ILE A 555 9.95 10.71 30.56
N ARG A 556 9.96 9.99 31.69
CA ARG A 556 8.83 9.88 32.63
C ARG A 556 8.69 11.17 33.44
N LEU A 557 7.47 11.65 33.63
CA LEU A 557 7.09 12.41 34.82
C LEU A 557 5.66 12.08 35.26
N HIS A 558 5.51 11.81 36.55
CA HIS A 558 4.28 11.37 37.23
C HIS A 558 3.56 12.57 37.89
N LEU A 559 2.22 12.51 37.85
CA LEU A 559 1.20 12.91 38.85
C LEU A 559 1.24 14.33 39.45
N THR A 560 0.07 15.00 39.51
CA THR A 560 -0.76 15.16 40.73
C THR A 560 -2.00 16.01 40.41
N LEU A 561 -3.19 15.51 40.73
CA LEU A 561 -4.28 16.19 41.48
C LEU A 561 -5.60 15.42 41.26
N GLY A 562 -6.05 14.74 42.31
CA GLY A 562 -7.36 14.10 42.38
C GLY A 562 -8.40 15.04 42.98
N CYS A 563 -9.66 14.83 42.60
CA CYS A 563 -10.81 15.03 43.49
C CYS A 563 -12.03 14.26 42.96
N SER A 564 -12.78 13.69 43.91
CA SER A 564 -13.89 12.76 43.75
C SER A 564 -15.21 13.46 43.43
N ILE A 565 -16.06 12.79 42.64
CA ILE A 565 -17.45 13.14 42.37
C ILE A 565 -18.34 12.49 43.43
N SER A 566 -19.13 13.28 44.15
CA SER A 566 -20.41 12.85 44.73
C SER A 566 -21.25 14.05 45.17
N ASP A 567 -22.55 13.95 44.87
CA ASP A 567 -23.69 14.65 45.46
C ASP A 567 -23.96 16.11 45.07
N VAL A 568 -24.92 16.31 44.15
CA VAL A 568 -26.12 17.14 44.38
C VAL A 568 -27.25 16.66 43.46
N SER A 569 -28.37 16.24 44.06
CA SER A 569 -29.68 16.04 43.43
C SER A 569 -30.49 17.35 43.45
N PHE A 570 -31.29 17.63 42.41
CA PHE A 570 -32.38 18.61 42.51
C PHE A 570 -33.61 18.16 41.72
N GLN A 571 -34.75 18.23 42.39
CA GLN A 571 -36.11 18.08 41.87
C GLN A 571 -36.63 19.42 41.30
N PRO A 572 -37.71 19.40 40.48
CA PRO A 572 -38.09 20.48 39.59
C PRO A 572 -39.10 21.45 40.23
N ASP A 573 -39.03 22.75 39.90
CA ASP A 573 -40.26 23.53 39.74
C ASP A 573 -40.10 24.91 39.06
N SER A 574 -41.13 25.19 38.28
CA SER A 574 -41.64 26.49 37.80
C SER A 574 -40.97 27.21 36.62
N GLN A 575 -41.85 27.59 35.69
CA GLN A 575 -41.66 28.18 34.36
C GLN A 575 -41.18 29.63 34.41
N SER A 576 -40.19 29.99 33.59
CA SER A 576 -40.29 31.04 32.54
C SER A 576 -38.93 31.29 31.87
N ASP A 577 -38.99 31.39 30.54
CA ASP A 577 -38.02 32.00 29.61
C ASP A 577 -36.57 31.52 29.57
N LEU A 578 -36.32 30.52 28.73
CA LEU A 578 -35.04 30.30 28.06
C LEU A 578 -35.25 29.72 26.65
N PRO A 579 -34.95 30.48 25.57
CA PRO A 579 -34.54 29.88 24.30
C PRO A 579 -33.02 30.03 24.11
N ASN A 580 -32.40 29.00 23.54
CA ASN A 580 -31.04 28.93 22.95
C ASN A 580 -29.84 28.40 23.76
N SER A 581 -29.92 28.12 25.05
CA SER A 581 -28.74 27.60 25.79
C SER A 581 -28.51 26.09 25.68
N ILE A 582 -29.53 25.29 25.36
CA ILE A 582 -29.43 23.81 25.31
C ILE A 582 -28.83 23.31 23.98
N VAL A 583 -28.89 24.09 22.90
CA VAL A 583 -28.29 23.69 21.60
C VAL A 583 -26.78 23.94 21.56
N TYR A 584 -26.25 24.84 22.41
CA TYR A 584 -24.82 25.15 22.43
C TYR A 584 -23.99 24.19 23.29
N LEU A 585 -24.59 23.54 24.30
CA LEU A 585 -23.85 22.61 25.18
C LEU A 585 -23.54 21.26 24.52
N HIS A 586 -24.32 20.84 23.51
CA HIS A 586 -24.11 19.57 22.82
C HIS A 586 -22.89 19.56 21.87
N LEU A 587 -22.31 20.73 21.58
CA LEU A 587 -21.14 20.91 20.71
C LEU A 587 -19.79 20.93 21.46
N LEU A 588 -19.79 20.89 22.80
CA LEU A 588 -18.58 21.11 23.61
C LEU A 588 -17.92 19.82 24.14
N ILE A 589 -18.51 18.66 23.87
CA ILE A 589 -17.86 17.35 24.04
C ILE A 589 -18.00 16.65 22.69
N MET A 590 -17.07 16.94 21.77
CA MET A 590 -17.01 16.21 20.50
C MET A 590 -16.53 14.79 20.82
N ASP A 591 -17.47 13.85 20.73
CA ASP A 591 -17.18 12.43 20.89
C ASP A 591 -16.16 12.02 19.81
N GLN A 592 -15.04 11.46 20.23
CA GLN A 592 -13.98 10.97 19.34
C GLN A 592 -14.47 9.85 18.40
N THR A 593 -15.66 9.28 18.67
CA THR A 593 -16.32 8.29 17.81
C THR A 593 -17.20 8.90 16.70
N SER A 594 -17.39 10.23 16.69
CA SER A 594 -18.22 10.93 15.69
C SER A 594 -17.70 10.74 14.27
N LYS A 595 -18.61 10.59 13.30
CA LYS A 595 -18.30 10.45 11.87
C LYS A 595 -18.03 11.80 11.24
N ILE A 596 -16.80 12.05 10.83
CA ILE A 596 -16.36 13.31 10.23
C ILE A 596 -16.16 13.09 8.72
N VAL A 597 -16.91 13.83 7.91
CA VAL A 597 -16.77 13.80 6.44
C VAL A 597 -16.11 15.08 5.97
N ILE A 598 -14.90 14.96 5.42
CA ILE A 598 -14.11 16.08 4.89
C ILE A 598 -14.25 16.10 3.36
N ILE A 599 -14.77 17.20 2.83
CA ILE A 599 -15.09 17.38 1.42
C ILE A 599 -13.96 18.17 0.78
N GLY A 600 -13.11 17.49 0.02
CA GLY A 600 -11.91 18.06 -0.59
C GLY A 600 -10.64 17.45 -0.01
N ALA A 601 -9.88 16.74 -0.83
CA ALA A 601 -8.63 16.09 -0.49
C ALA A 601 -7.41 16.93 -0.92
N GLY A 602 -7.54 18.26 -0.85
CA GLY A 602 -6.46 19.22 -1.05
C GLY A 602 -5.77 19.59 0.27
N LEU A 603 -4.99 20.67 0.24
CA LEU A 603 -4.21 21.18 1.38
C LEU A 603 -5.02 21.28 2.69
N PHE A 604 -6.13 22.02 2.68
CA PHE A 604 -6.95 22.26 3.88
C PHE A 604 -7.54 20.96 4.41
N GLY A 605 -8.15 20.15 3.54
CA GLY A 605 -8.80 18.92 3.94
C GLY A 605 -7.81 17.88 4.49
N LEU A 606 -6.68 17.66 3.83
CA LEU A 606 -5.69 16.69 4.28
C LEU A 606 -5.00 17.11 5.58
N THR A 607 -4.59 18.38 5.71
CA THR A 607 -3.97 18.86 6.97
C THR A 607 -4.94 18.79 8.14
N THR A 608 -6.23 19.05 7.89
CA THR A 608 -7.30 18.93 8.90
C THR A 608 -7.52 17.47 9.26
N ALA A 609 -7.65 16.59 8.27
CA ALA A 609 -7.85 15.15 8.49
C ALA A 609 -6.74 14.57 9.37
N LYS A 610 -5.49 14.84 8.99
CA LYS A 610 -4.31 14.43 9.76
C LYS A 610 -4.36 14.94 11.19
N GLN A 611 -4.61 16.24 11.38
CA GLN A 611 -4.62 16.83 12.72
C GLN A 611 -5.73 16.22 13.59
N LEU A 612 -6.93 16.02 13.05
CA LEU A 612 -8.04 15.41 13.80
C LEU A 612 -7.73 13.96 14.17
N ALA A 613 -7.09 13.19 13.29
CA ALA A 613 -6.66 11.83 13.60
C ALA A 613 -5.61 11.80 14.71
N LEU A 614 -4.62 12.71 14.68
CA LEU A 614 -3.62 12.86 15.75
C LEU A 614 -4.24 13.26 17.10
N GLU A 615 -5.39 13.92 17.08
CA GLU A 615 -6.17 14.28 18.28
C GLU A 615 -7.12 13.17 18.76
N GLY A 616 -7.08 12.00 18.12
CA GLY A 616 -7.80 10.79 18.53
C GLY A 616 -9.14 10.55 17.85
N HIS A 617 -9.54 11.34 16.85
CA HIS A 617 -10.75 11.06 16.07
C HIS A 617 -10.52 9.86 15.15
N GLN A 618 -11.35 8.82 15.29
CA GLN A 618 -11.13 7.54 14.60
C GLN A 618 -11.96 7.36 13.33
N ASN A 619 -13.02 8.16 13.12
CA ASN A 619 -13.99 7.97 12.05
C ASN A 619 -13.99 9.13 11.05
N ILE A 620 -12.87 9.30 10.34
CA ILE A 620 -12.66 10.38 9.37
C ILE A 620 -12.70 9.81 7.96
N THR A 621 -13.58 10.35 7.12
CA THR A 621 -13.67 10.05 5.69
C THR A 621 -13.42 11.30 4.87
N VAL A 622 -12.42 11.28 4.00
CA VAL A 622 -12.14 12.35 3.04
C VAL A 622 -12.75 11.97 1.69
N VAL A 623 -13.56 12.87 1.11
CA VAL A 623 -14.21 12.67 -0.19
C VAL A 623 -13.70 13.69 -1.20
N ASP A 624 -13.32 13.24 -2.40
CA ASP A 624 -12.88 14.12 -3.49
C ASP A 624 -13.16 13.50 -4.87
N ARG A 625 -13.01 14.30 -5.92
CA ARG A 625 -13.04 13.86 -7.32
C ARG A 625 -11.86 12.94 -7.66
N HIS A 626 -10.72 13.09 -6.98
CA HIS A 626 -9.51 12.29 -7.22
C HIS A 626 -8.83 11.88 -5.91
N MET A 627 -8.11 10.75 -5.94
CA MET A 627 -7.12 10.49 -4.91
C MET A 627 -6.02 11.54 -4.99
N PRO A 628 -5.56 12.10 -3.86
CA PRO A 628 -4.49 13.10 -3.87
C PRO A 628 -3.18 12.54 -4.46
N PRO A 629 -2.34 13.38 -5.08
CA PRO A 629 -2.57 14.80 -5.40
C PRO A 629 -3.68 14.99 -6.44
N VAL A 630 -4.62 15.91 -6.15
CA VAL A 630 -5.75 16.20 -7.04
C VAL A 630 -5.26 17.00 -8.25
N PRO A 631 -5.30 16.47 -9.49
CA PRO A 631 -4.53 17.02 -10.62
C PRO A 631 -4.88 18.47 -11.02
N ASP A 632 -6.14 18.87 -10.82
CA ASP A 632 -6.62 20.23 -11.09
C ASP A 632 -6.74 21.10 -9.84
N GLY A 633 -6.46 20.55 -8.66
CA GLY A 633 -6.42 21.29 -7.40
C GLY A 633 -5.24 22.24 -7.34
N SER A 634 -5.41 23.40 -6.69
CA SER A 634 -4.31 24.37 -6.50
C SER A 634 -3.22 23.85 -5.56
N SER A 635 -3.49 22.85 -4.74
CA SER A 635 -2.49 22.22 -3.87
C SER A 635 -1.50 21.33 -4.62
N SER A 636 -1.79 20.93 -5.87
CA SER A 636 -0.97 20.00 -6.66
C SER A 636 -0.21 20.76 -7.75
N ASP A 637 1.11 20.77 -7.68
CA ASP A 637 1.96 21.45 -8.66
C ASP A 637 3.42 21.00 -8.51
N ILE A 638 4.27 21.29 -9.49
CA ILE A 638 5.71 20.99 -9.36
C ILE A 638 6.42 21.96 -8.41
N SER A 639 5.81 23.11 -8.09
CA SER A 639 6.41 24.08 -7.18
C SER A 639 5.42 25.08 -6.58
N ARG A 640 5.65 25.46 -5.32
CA ARG A 640 4.95 26.52 -4.58
C ARG A 640 5.93 27.34 -3.75
N VAL A 641 5.72 28.66 -3.68
CA VAL A 641 6.61 29.58 -2.93
C VAL A 641 6.41 29.41 -1.43
N ILE A 642 7.51 29.25 -0.69
CA ILE A 642 7.57 29.21 0.76
C ILE A 642 8.30 30.46 1.24
N ARG A 643 7.58 31.34 1.94
CA ARG A 643 8.06 32.64 2.40
C ARG A 643 7.24 33.16 3.58
N PHE A 644 7.77 34.11 4.33
CA PHE A 644 7.09 34.70 5.50
C PHE A 644 6.83 36.22 5.42
N ASP A 645 7.09 36.79 4.25
CA ASP A 645 7.02 38.21 3.93
C ASP A 645 5.56 38.68 3.87
N TYR A 646 5.02 39.16 4.98
CA TYR A 646 3.67 39.70 5.06
C TYR A 646 3.66 41.01 5.84
N ALA A 647 2.88 41.99 5.37
CA ALA A 647 2.57 43.18 6.14
C ALA A 647 1.70 42.88 7.37
N ASP A 648 0.84 41.87 7.26
CA ASP A 648 -0.02 41.42 8.35
C ASP A 648 0.78 40.65 9.42
N THR A 649 0.55 41.00 10.69
CA THR A 649 1.32 40.43 11.81
C THR A 649 1.03 38.95 12.05
N ASP A 650 -0.23 38.52 11.94
CA ASP A 650 -0.60 37.12 12.17
C ASP A 650 -0.04 36.24 11.06
N TYR A 651 -0.25 36.59 9.78
CA TYR A 651 0.29 35.81 8.67
C TYR A 651 1.80 35.77 8.65
N CYS A 652 2.47 36.89 8.95
CA CYS A 652 3.92 36.89 9.07
C CYS A 652 4.38 35.89 10.14
N SER A 653 3.67 35.83 11.28
CA SER A 653 4.00 34.93 12.39
C SER A 653 3.79 33.46 12.04
N PHE A 654 2.62 33.11 11.51
CA PHE A 654 2.32 31.74 11.10
C PHE A 654 3.20 31.28 9.92
N ALA A 655 3.47 32.15 8.95
CA ALA A 655 4.29 31.80 7.81
C ALA A 655 5.76 31.60 8.19
N TYR A 656 6.25 32.37 9.18
CA TYR A 656 7.59 32.17 9.71
C TYR A 656 7.72 30.82 10.44
N GLU A 657 6.74 30.46 11.27
CA GLU A 657 6.72 29.14 11.91
C GLU A 657 6.59 28.00 10.88
N ALA A 658 5.75 28.19 9.86
CA ALA A 658 5.63 27.23 8.77
C ALA A 658 6.96 27.08 8.01
N TYR A 659 7.64 28.18 7.68
CA TYR A 659 8.98 28.16 7.08
C TYR A 659 10.00 27.43 7.97
N ARG A 660 9.97 27.67 9.28
CA ARG A 660 10.85 27.00 10.23
C ARG A 660 10.63 25.48 10.19
N ARG A 661 9.38 25.02 10.14
CA ARG A 661 9.07 23.58 9.97
C ARG A 661 9.48 23.05 8.60
N TRP A 662 9.21 23.78 7.51
CA TRP A 662 9.67 23.40 6.17
C TRP A 662 11.19 23.21 6.09
N SER A 663 11.95 24.09 6.74
CA SER A 663 13.41 24.11 6.67
C SER A 663 14.11 23.17 7.65
N GLN A 664 13.46 22.82 8.77
CA GLN A 664 14.08 22.06 9.86
C GLN A 664 13.53 20.65 10.04
N ASP A 665 12.30 20.36 9.61
CA ASP A 665 11.72 19.03 9.74
C ASP A 665 12.29 18.11 8.64
N PRO A 666 13.00 17.02 9.01
CA PRO A 666 13.65 16.14 8.04
C PRO A 666 12.71 15.56 6.99
N LYS A 667 11.41 15.45 7.29
CA LYS A 667 10.43 14.90 6.37
C LYS A 667 10.18 15.77 5.15
N TYR A 668 10.61 17.03 5.15
CA TYR A 668 10.52 17.92 3.99
C TYR A 668 11.84 18.01 3.21
N LYS A 669 12.83 17.20 3.59
CA LYS A 669 14.02 16.97 2.76
C LYS A 669 13.57 16.46 1.39
N ASP A 670 14.21 16.97 0.33
CA ASP A 670 13.88 16.66 -1.08
C ASP A 670 12.44 17.05 -1.50
N ILE A 671 11.78 17.88 -0.68
CA ILE A 671 10.49 18.51 -0.97
C ILE A 671 10.64 20.02 -0.92
N PHE A 672 11.25 20.57 0.13
CA PHE A 672 11.54 21.99 0.28
C PHE A 672 12.98 22.30 -0.15
N TYR A 673 13.12 23.35 -0.95
CA TYR A 673 14.38 23.83 -1.49
C TYR A 673 14.55 25.30 -1.15
N LEU A 674 15.63 25.61 -0.43
CA LEU A 674 16.01 26.99 -0.14
C LEU A 674 16.37 27.70 -1.44
N ALA A 675 15.84 28.91 -1.63
CA ALA A 675 16.17 29.76 -2.76
C ALA A 675 16.01 31.23 -2.39
N ASP A 676 16.86 32.09 -2.94
CA ASP A 676 16.72 33.53 -2.78
C ASP A 676 15.39 33.99 -3.39
N TYR A 677 14.62 34.74 -2.60
CA TYR A 677 13.33 35.29 -2.99
C TYR A 677 13.45 36.80 -3.22
N VAL A 678 13.56 37.19 -4.49
CA VAL A 678 13.62 38.58 -4.93
C VAL A 678 12.21 39.09 -5.16
N ILE A 679 11.82 40.08 -4.37
CA ILE A 679 10.57 40.82 -4.55
C ILE A 679 10.93 42.15 -5.18
N ALA A 680 10.39 42.39 -6.37
CA ALA A 680 10.57 43.60 -7.13
C ALA A 680 9.20 44.24 -7.44
N GLY A 681 9.24 45.52 -7.80
CA GLY A 681 8.12 46.29 -8.27
C GLY A 681 8.61 47.57 -8.95
N SER A 682 7.67 48.27 -9.59
CA SER A 682 7.90 49.60 -10.14
C SER A 682 7.06 50.58 -9.34
N ARG A 683 7.71 51.55 -8.69
CA ARG A 683 7.01 52.57 -7.92
C ARG A 683 6.40 53.59 -8.88
N SER A 684 5.08 53.62 -8.96
CA SER A 684 4.32 54.57 -9.78
C SER A 684 3.79 55.77 -8.99
N THR A 685 3.64 55.64 -7.66
CA THR A 685 3.14 56.71 -6.77
C THR A 685 4.00 56.90 -5.53
N PRO A 686 3.92 58.06 -4.84
CA PRO A 686 4.64 58.30 -3.58
C PRO A 686 4.04 57.59 -2.35
N GLU A 687 2.90 56.92 -2.48
CA GLU A 687 2.21 56.26 -1.37
C GLU A 687 2.99 55.02 -0.90
N LYS A 688 2.79 54.63 0.37
CA LYS A 688 3.43 53.43 0.93
C LYS A 688 2.92 52.20 0.19
N SER A 689 3.82 51.53 -0.53
CA SER A 689 3.53 50.32 -1.29
C SER A 689 3.31 49.11 -0.36
N TRP A 690 2.83 48.00 -0.92
CA TRP A 690 2.73 46.73 -0.19
C TRP A 690 4.12 46.27 0.31
N THR A 691 5.18 46.52 -0.46
CA THR A 691 6.56 46.21 -0.09
C THR A 691 7.02 47.05 1.11
N ASP A 692 6.68 48.34 1.18
CA ASP A 692 6.98 49.19 2.35
C ASP A 692 6.33 48.67 3.64
N LYS A 693 5.05 48.27 3.56
CA LYS A 693 4.32 47.72 4.72
C LYS A 693 4.91 46.39 5.18
N THR A 694 5.32 45.55 4.23
CA THR A 694 5.94 44.26 4.52
C THR A 694 7.31 44.43 5.16
N ILE A 695 8.15 45.32 4.62
CA ILE A 695 9.46 45.66 5.22
C ILE A 695 9.29 46.18 6.64
N ALA A 696 8.36 47.10 6.88
CA ALA A 696 8.10 47.61 8.23
C ALA A 696 7.73 46.49 9.23
N GLN A 697 7.00 45.47 8.78
CA GLN A 697 6.66 44.33 9.60
C GLN A 697 7.85 43.38 9.83
N LEU A 698 8.69 43.16 8.82
CA LEU A 698 9.95 42.42 8.95
C LEU A 698 10.91 43.12 9.92
N ASP A 699 11.07 44.43 9.82
CA ASP A 699 11.85 45.27 10.75
C ASP A 699 11.32 45.15 12.18
N LYS A 700 10.00 45.32 12.36
CA LYS A 700 9.33 45.20 13.67
C LYS A 700 9.59 43.85 14.34
N ARG A 701 9.70 42.78 13.55
CA ARG A 701 9.94 41.41 14.02
C ARG A 701 11.42 41.00 13.99
N GLN A 702 12.32 41.87 13.55
CA GLN A 702 13.75 41.61 13.39
C GLN A 702 14.03 40.38 12.50
N LEU A 703 13.24 40.21 11.43
CA LEU A 703 13.40 39.13 10.47
C LEU A 703 14.34 39.54 9.33
N PRO A 704 15.16 38.61 8.79
CA PRO A 704 16.20 38.96 7.83
C PRO A 704 15.63 39.30 6.44
N TYR A 705 16.11 40.40 5.87
CA TYR A 705 15.93 40.76 4.46
C TYR A 705 17.06 41.72 4.04
N THR A 706 17.27 41.92 2.74
CA THR A 706 18.19 42.95 2.23
C THR A 706 17.50 43.79 1.17
N ARG A 707 17.48 45.12 1.34
CA ARG A 707 16.98 46.04 0.31
C ARG A 707 17.87 45.99 -0.93
N LEU A 708 17.23 46.11 -2.09
CA LEU A 708 17.90 46.21 -3.38
C LEU A 708 17.80 47.66 -3.85
N ALA A 709 18.95 48.30 -4.12
CA ALA A 709 18.97 49.74 -4.40
C ALA A 709 18.31 50.09 -5.74
N ASP A 710 18.59 49.29 -6.77
CA ASP A 710 18.05 49.45 -8.11
C ASP A 710 18.17 48.12 -8.90
N ALA A 711 17.74 48.13 -10.17
CA ALA A 711 17.85 46.97 -11.03
C ALA A 711 19.31 46.58 -11.35
N ALA A 712 20.22 47.54 -11.41
CA ALA A 712 21.64 47.26 -11.67
C ALA A 712 22.30 46.56 -10.47
N ASP A 713 21.94 46.95 -9.24
CA ASP A 713 22.34 46.28 -8.00
C ASP A 713 21.83 44.85 -7.93
N THR A 714 20.56 44.66 -8.30
CA THR A 714 19.95 43.34 -8.38
C THR A 714 20.68 42.44 -9.38
N LYS A 715 21.02 42.96 -10.58
CA LYS A 715 21.79 42.22 -11.59
C LYS A 715 23.23 41.95 -11.19
N ARG A 716 23.88 42.85 -10.42
CA ARG A 716 25.21 42.59 -9.86
C ARG A 716 25.19 41.43 -8.85
N ARG A 717 24.15 41.36 -8.00
CA ARG A 717 23.96 40.25 -7.06
C ARG A 717 23.55 38.96 -7.76
N PHE A 718 22.71 39.04 -8.78
CA PHE A 718 22.21 37.92 -9.55
C PHE A 718 22.51 38.09 -11.04
N PRO A 719 23.76 37.84 -11.49
CA PRO A 719 24.17 38.04 -12.89
C PRO A 719 23.40 37.18 -13.91
N ILE A 720 22.72 36.13 -13.42
CA ILE A 720 21.84 35.29 -14.23
C ILE A 720 20.59 36.04 -14.73
N LEU A 721 20.20 37.13 -14.05
CA LEU A 721 19.09 37.97 -14.46
C LEU A 721 19.58 38.98 -15.50
N THR A 722 19.20 38.76 -16.76
CA THR A 722 19.73 39.49 -17.92
C THR A 722 18.80 40.60 -18.41
N GLY A 723 17.52 40.58 -18.03
CA GLY A 723 16.53 41.54 -18.50
C GLY A 723 16.56 42.92 -17.83
N GLU A 724 15.54 43.72 -18.13
CA GLU A 724 15.40 45.08 -17.60
C GLU A 724 14.94 45.09 -16.12
N LEU A 725 14.36 43.98 -15.65
CA LEU A 725 13.67 43.90 -14.35
C LEU A 725 12.56 44.95 -14.25
N ALA A 726 12.01 45.18 -13.07
CA ALA A 726 10.88 46.09 -12.82
C ALA A 726 11.19 47.61 -13.01
N GLN A 727 11.93 47.97 -14.06
CA GLN A 727 12.20 49.35 -14.49
C GLN A 727 11.04 49.94 -15.33
N PRO A 728 10.90 51.28 -15.39
CA PRO A 728 11.60 52.29 -14.58
C PRO A 728 11.16 52.27 -13.11
N ASN A 729 11.85 52.99 -12.22
CA ASN A 729 11.51 53.15 -10.80
C ASN A 729 11.49 51.84 -10.00
N PHE A 730 12.52 51.02 -10.20
CA PHE A 730 12.69 49.77 -9.46
C PHE A 730 12.65 50.01 -7.94
N GLU A 731 11.82 49.21 -7.26
CA GLU A 731 11.88 49.00 -5.82
C GLU A 731 11.92 47.51 -5.54
N GLY A 732 12.67 47.10 -4.52
CA GLY A 732 12.71 45.70 -4.17
C GLY A 732 13.59 45.36 -2.99
N TYR A 733 13.48 44.10 -2.57
CA TYR A 733 14.33 43.50 -1.57
C TYR A 733 14.46 42.00 -1.85
N VAL A 734 15.47 41.39 -1.26
CA VAL A 734 15.68 39.94 -1.28
C VAL A 734 15.56 39.36 0.12
N ASN A 735 14.83 38.25 0.22
CA ASN A 735 14.79 37.41 1.39
C ASN A 735 15.50 36.09 1.09
N GLN A 736 16.55 35.79 1.85
CA GLN A 736 17.37 34.57 1.70
C GLN A 736 16.87 33.43 2.61
N SER A 737 15.88 33.71 3.46
CA SER A 737 15.22 32.76 4.35
C SER A 737 13.85 32.37 3.78
N GLY A 738 13.88 31.75 2.59
CA GLY A 738 12.69 31.34 1.87
C GLY A 738 13.05 30.33 0.79
N GLY A 739 12.09 30.02 -0.08
CA GLY A 739 12.35 29.14 -1.21
C GLY A 739 11.08 28.61 -1.84
N TRP A 740 11.13 27.37 -2.29
CA TRP A 740 9.99 26.71 -2.89
C TRP A 740 9.89 25.25 -2.44
N ALA A 741 8.69 24.69 -2.54
CA ALA A 741 8.46 23.28 -2.27
C ALA A 741 7.81 22.59 -3.46
N ASP A 742 8.23 21.35 -3.75
CA ASP A 742 7.51 20.45 -4.66
C ASP A 742 6.16 20.10 -4.03
N ALA A 743 5.11 20.70 -4.56
CA ALA A 743 3.79 20.59 -3.97
C ALA A 743 3.16 19.21 -4.19
N ASN A 744 3.49 18.54 -5.29
CA ASN A 744 3.05 17.18 -5.55
C ASN A 744 3.69 16.19 -4.56
N LYS A 745 5.00 16.31 -4.29
CA LYS A 745 5.68 15.47 -3.28
C LYS A 745 5.08 15.72 -1.89
N ALA A 746 4.92 16.98 -1.49
CA ALA A 746 4.34 17.34 -0.20
C ALA A 746 2.92 16.79 0.00
N ILE A 747 2.04 16.90 -1.01
CA ILE A 747 0.67 16.40 -0.93
C ILE A 747 0.61 14.87 -0.99
N LYS A 748 1.50 14.20 -1.74
CA LYS A 748 1.62 12.74 -1.72
C LYS A 748 1.99 12.25 -0.32
N GLN A 749 3.04 12.84 0.26
CA GLN A 749 3.46 12.49 1.61
C GLN A 749 2.35 12.74 2.63
N LEU A 750 1.67 13.89 2.56
CA LEU A 750 0.57 14.19 3.48
C LEU A 750 -0.61 13.22 3.33
N ARG A 751 -0.92 12.77 2.11
CA ARG A 751 -1.91 11.71 1.88
C ARG A 751 -1.48 10.40 2.52
N ASP A 752 -0.22 10.01 2.34
CA ASP A 752 0.30 8.74 2.87
C ASP A 752 0.30 8.75 4.41
N GLU A 753 0.72 9.86 5.02
CA GLU A 753 0.58 10.10 6.46
C GLU A 753 -0.88 10.00 6.93
N CYS A 754 -1.85 10.47 6.13
CA CYS A 754 -3.27 10.31 6.46
C CYS A 754 -3.74 8.84 6.39
N LEU A 755 -3.28 8.09 5.38
CA LEU A 755 -3.61 6.67 5.22
C LEU A 755 -3.05 5.83 6.37
N GLU A 756 -1.81 6.10 6.79
CA GLU A 756 -1.17 5.46 7.93
C GLU A 756 -1.92 5.70 9.25
N LEU A 757 -2.56 6.87 9.38
CA LEU A 757 -3.42 7.21 10.52
C LEU A 757 -4.84 6.61 10.45
N GLY A 758 -5.15 5.79 9.43
CA GLY A 758 -6.44 5.12 9.28
C GLY A 758 -7.55 5.98 8.68
N ILE A 759 -7.23 7.14 8.09
CA ILE A 759 -8.23 8.00 7.46
C ILE A 759 -8.72 7.35 6.16
N SER A 760 -10.05 7.24 6.01
CA SER A 760 -10.68 6.66 4.83
C SER A 760 -10.79 7.67 3.69
N PHE A 761 -10.64 7.21 2.44
CA PHE A 761 -10.81 8.04 1.25
C PHE A 761 -11.89 7.48 0.33
N ILE A 762 -12.76 8.35 -0.18
CA ILE A 762 -13.70 8.04 -1.27
C ILE A 762 -13.39 8.99 -2.42
N ALA A 763 -13.00 8.43 -3.56
CA ALA A 763 -12.57 9.20 -4.74
C ALA A 763 -13.44 8.92 -5.98
N GLY A 764 -13.20 9.64 -7.07
CA GLY A 764 -13.92 9.44 -8.33
C GLY A 764 -15.38 9.90 -8.23
N ARG A 765 -16.28 9.22 -8.97
CA ARG A 765 -17.71 9.58 -8.97
C ARG A 765 -18.35 9.43 -7.58
N ALA A 766 -17.94 8.42 -6.82
CA ALA A 766 -18.37 8.16 -5.46
C ALA A 766 -17.92 9.27 -4.48
N GLY A 767 -16.76 9.90 -4.73
CA GLY A 767 -16.22 10.97 -3.89
C GLY A 767 -16.55 12.39 -4.38
N THR A 768 -17.11 12.52 -5.58
CA THR A 768 -17.46 13.82 -6.17
C THR A 768 -18.75 14.34 -5.54
N VAL A 769 -18.63 15.26 -4.58
CA VAL A 769 -19.79 15.88 -3.91
C VAL A 769 -20.49 16.89 -4.82
N VAL A 770 -21.82 16.78 -4.89
CA VAL A 770 -22.70 17.66 -5.69
C VAL A 770 -23.76 18.38 -4.84
N GLY A 771 -23.75 18.18 -3.52
CA GLY A 771 -24.65 18.86 -2.59
C GLY A 771 -24.86 18.08 -1.29
N PHE A 772 -25.89 18.45 -0.55
CA PHE A 772 -26.19 17.87 0.77
C PHE A 772 -27.59 17.29 0.85
N ASP A 773 -27.76 16.32 1.75
CA ASP A 773 -29.04 15.90 2.30
C ASP A 773 -29.17 16.47 3.71
N SER A 774 -30.03 17.47 3.89
CA SER A 774 -30.21 18.22 5.14
C SER A 774 -31.68 18.30 5.52
N ASP A 775 -31.96 18.33 6.82
CA ASP A 775 -33.32 18.57 7.33
C ASP A 775 -33.75 20.04 7.22
N ALA A 776 -35.01 20.30 7.57
CA ALA A 776 -35.60 21.65 7.53
C ALA A 776 -34.93 22.63 8.52
N GLN A 777 -34.11 22.15 9.44
CA GLN A 777 -33.38 22.94 10.44
C GLN A 777 -31.91 23.17 10.04
N GLY A 778 -31.52 22.78 8.82
CA GLY A 778 -30.17 22.97 8.28
C GLY A 778 -29.13 21.99 8.84
N VAL A 779 -29.55 20.84 9.41
CA VAL A 779 -28.60 19.80 9.85
C VAL A 779 -28.39 18.81 8.72
N ILE A 780 -27.13 18.70 8.26
CA ILE A 780 -26.73 17.77 7.21
C ILE A 780 -26.67 16.35 7.80
N LYS A 781 -27.24 15.38 7.08
CA LYS A 781 -27.17 13.94 7.42
C LYS A 781 -26.23 13.18 6.49
N ALA A 782 -26.05 13.66 5.26
CA ALA A 782 -25.14 13.08 4.28
C ALA A 782 -24.73 14.08 3.20
N VAL A 783 -23.60 13.84 2.55
CA VAL A 783 -23.26 14.47 1.26
C VAL A 783 -23.83 13.65 0.11
N LYS A 784 -24.36 14.34 -0.90
CA LYS A 784 -24.82 13.75 -2.17
C LYS A 784 -23.63 13.70 -3.13
N THR A 785 -23.43 12.56 -3.77
CA THR A 785 -22.30 12.31 -4.67
C THR A 785 -22.78 12.18 -6.11
N LEU A 786 -21.87 12.34 -7.08
CA LEU A 786 -22.18 12.22 -8.51
C LEU A 786 -22.59 10.78 -8.92
N GLU A 787 -22.22 9.78 -8.12
CA GLU A 787 -22.67 8.39 -8.30
C GLU A 787 -24.11 8.16 -7.81
N GLY A 788 -24.60 9.03 -6.91
CA GLY A 788 -25.94 8.96 -6.33
C GLY A 788 -26.01 8.28 -4.96
N THR A 789 -24.96 7.55 -4.56
CA THR A 789 -24.86 6.98 -3.21
C THR A 789 -24.43 8.06 -2.21
N PRO A 790 -25.24 8.38 -1.18
CA PRO A 790 -24.90 9.42 -0.22
C PRO A 790 -23.89 8.92 0.83
N VAL A 791 -22.97 9.79 1.26
CA VAL A 791 -21.99 9.49 2.34
C VAL A 791 -22.47 10.16 3.63
N ARG A 792 -22.82 9.35 4.62
CA ARG A 792 -23.37 9.80 5.92
C ARG A 792 -22.27 10.25 6.87
N GLY A 793 -22.57 11.25 7.69
CA GLY A 793 -21.66 11.80 8.70
C GLY A 793 -22.42 12.59 9.76
N ASP A 794 -21.75 12.85 10.88
CA ASP A 794 -22.26 13.67 11.99
C ASP A 794 -21.76 15.12 11.85
N HIS A 795 -20.50 15.27 11.43
CA HIS A 795 -19.86 16.56 11.15
C HIS A 795 -19.30 16.58 9.73
N PHE A 796 -19.43 17.73 9.07
CA PHE A 796 -18.98 17.93 7.70
C PHE A 796 -17.98 19.09 7.64
N ILE A 797 -16.86 18.89 6.95
CA ILE A 797 -15.84 19.92 6.74
C ILE A 797 -15.72 20.19 5.25
N LEU A 798 -16.13 21.36 4.78
CA LEU A 798 -16.00 21.78 3.40
C LEU A 798 -14.63 22.42 3.16
N ALA A 799 -13.75 21.69 2.49
CA ALA A 799 -12.39 22.08 2.13
C ALA A 799 -12.10 21.91 0.62
N ALA A 800 -13.12 22.09 -0.22
CA ALA A 800 -13.08 21.83 -1.67
C ALA A 800 -12.45 22.96 -2.51
N GLY A 801 -11.73 23.89 -1.88
CA GLY A 801 -11.09 25.01 -2.55
C GLY A 801 -12.04 25.79 -3.45
N ALA A 802 -11.67 26.04 -4.71
CA ALA A 802 -12.48 26.83 -5.64
C ALA A 802 -13.82 26.15 -5.97
N TRP A 803 -13.93 24.83 -5.81
CA TRP A 803 -15.17 24.09 -6.05
C TRP A 803 -16.19 24.24 -4.92
N SER A 804 -15.82 24.79 -3.75
CA SER A 804 -16.78 25.08 -2.67
C SER A 804 -17.92 26.01 -3.16
N SER A 805 -17.61 26.93 -4.07
CA SER A 805 -18.59 27.83 -4.71
C SER A 805 -19.64 27.11 -5.56
N GLY A 806 -19.40 25.86 -5.99
CA GLY A 806 -20.39 25.04 -6.68
C GLY A 806 -21.28 24.22 -5.73
N ILE A 807 -20.95 24.19 -4.43
CA ILE A 807 -21.52 23.27 -3.43
C ILE A 807 -22.40 24.02 -2.39
N VAL A 808 -21.97 25.21 -1.93
CA VAL A 808 -22.69 26.04 -0.94
C VAL A 808 -22.82 27.51 -1.38
N PRO A 809 -23.84 28.25 -0.92
CA PRO A 809 -23.90 29.69 -1.06
C PRO A 809 -22.69 30.34 -0.39
N THR A 810 -22.01 31.25 -1.10
CA THR A 810 -20.81 31.89 -0.54
C THR A 810 -21.03 33.32 -0.08
N TYR A 811 -22.20 33.93 -0.32
CA TYR A 811 -22.57 35.28 0.13
C TYR A 811 -21.54 36.36 -0.23
N ASN A 812 -20.84 36.20 -1.35
CA ASN A 812 -19.67 37.02 -1.73
C ASN A 812 -18.54 37.05 -0.68
N SER A 813 -18.50 36.09 0.26
CA SER A 813 -17.34 35.84 1.13
C SER A 813 -16.17 35.25 0.34
N THR A 814 -16.45 34.55 -0.76
CA THR A 814 -15.42 33.94 -1.61
C THR A 814 -15.74 34.08 -3.09
N LEU A 815 -14.69 34.16 -3.90
CA LEU A 815 -14.74 34.17 -5.35
C LEU A 815 -13.73 33.19 -5.93
N SER A 816 -14.19 32.32 -6.83
CA SER A 816 -13.29 31.44 -7.58
C SER A 816 -12.61 32.20 -8.71
N THR A 817 -11.29 32.29 -8.69
CA THR A 817 -10.50 32.97 -9.74
C THR A 817 -9.44 32.05 -10.32
N ALA A 818 -9.25 32.11 -11.63
CA ALA A 818 -8.21 31.36 -12.32
C ALA A 818 -6.96 32.24 -12.53
N GLN A 819 -5.78 31.67 -12.27
CA GLN A 819 -4.48 32.30 -12.46
C GLN A 819 -3.67 31.58 -13.54
N ALA A 820 -2.91 32.33 -14.33
CA ALA A 820 -2.18 31.80 -15.47
C ALA A 820 -0.82 31.20 -15.05
N LEU A 821 -0.50 30.03 -15.59
CA LEU A 821 0.76 29.33 -15.42
C LEU A 821 1.40 29.08 -16.79
N GLY A 822 2.72 29.21 -16.87
CA GLY A 822 3.55 28.87 -18.02
C GLY A 822 4.67 27.91 -17.64
N PHE A 823 4.99 27.01 -18.57
CA PHE A 823 6.03 25.99 -18.41
C PHE A 823 6.89 25.97 -19.68
N LEU A 824 8.20 26.06 -19.48
CA LEU A 824 9.18 26.00 -20.56
C LEU A 824 10.14 24.83 -20.29
N ARG A 825 10.31 23.95 -21.28
CA ARG A 825 11.26 22.85 -21.21
C ARG A 825 12.68 23.35 -21.46
N LEU A 826 13.57 23.10 -20.50
CA LEU A 826 14.99 23.42 -20.62
C LEU A 826 15.79 22.23 -21.15
N THR A 827 16.84 22.54 -21.90
CA THR A 827 17.91 21.60 -22.27
C THR A 827 18.79 21.28 -21.05
N ASP A 828 19.64 20.25 -21.14
CA ASP A 828 20.55 19.89 -20.04
C ASP A 828 21.52 21.02 -19.67
N ASP A 829 22.06 21.76 -20.66
CA ASP A 829 22.94 22.91 -20.42
C ASP A 829 22.19 24.08 -19.77
N GLU A 830 20.95 24.33 -20.18
CA GLU A 830 20.09 25.33 -19.56
C GLU A 830 19.70 24.95 -18.13
N MET A 831 19.47 23.66 -17.85
CA MET A 831 19.23 23.17 -16.48
C MET A 831 20.42 23.46 -15.57
N ILE A 832 21.65 23.31 -16.07
CA ILE A 832 22.88 23.68 -15.33
C ILE A 832 22.95 25.20 -15.15
N LYS A 833 22.77 25.97 -16.24
CA LYS A 833 22.86 27.43 -16.26
C LYS A 833 21.87 28.09 -15.29
N TYR A 834 20.61 27.64 -15.27
CA TYR A 834 19.52 28.26 -14.52
C TYR A 834 19.22 27.58 -13.18
N LYS A 835 19.99 26.55 -12.77
CA LYS A 835 19.76 25.76 -11.54
C LYS A 835 19.47 26.60 -10.30
N ASN A 836 20.26 27.67 -10.10
CA ASN A 836 20.21 28.53 -8.93
C ASN A 836 19.61 29.92 -9.22
N ILE A 837 18.79 30.05 -10.26
CA ILE A 837 18.09 31.32 -10.52
C ILE A 837 17.22 31.66 -9.29
N PRO A 838 17.21 32.92 -8.81
CA PRO A 838 16.31 33.28 -7.71
C PRO A 838 14.85 33.09 -8.12
N ILE A 839 14.00 32.95 -7.11
CA ILE A 839 12.58 33.22 -7.31
C ILE A 839 12.46 34.74 -7.44
N TYR A 840 12.17 35.22 -8.64
CA TYR A 840 11.89 36.61 -8.93
C TYR A 840 10.38 36.80 -9.00
N MET A 841 9.85 37.74 -8.21
CA MET A 841 8.46 38.16 -8.27
C MET A 841 8.37 39.66 -8.49
N ASN A 842 7.72 40.07 -9.58
CA ASN A 842 7.31 41.45 -9.78
C ASN A 842 5.87 41.64 -9.26
N TYR A 843 5.73 42.28 -8.10
CA TYR A 843 4.43 42.45 -7.45
C TYR A 843 3.49 43.37 -8.25
N ALA A 844 4.03 44.34 -9.01
CA ALA A 844 3.22 45.27 -9.78
C ALA A 844 2.48 44.60 -10.94
N THR A 845 3.06 43.54 -11.52
CA THR A 845 2.46 42.75 -12.60
C THR A 845 1.83 41.45 -12.11
N GLY A 846 2.22 41.01 -10.90
CA GLY A 846 1.89 39.72 -10.32
C GLY A 846 2.76 38.57 -10.86
N TRP A 847 3.70 38.82 -11.76
CA TRP A 847 4.50 37.77 -12.40
C TRP A 847 5.57 37.21 -11.47
N PHE A 848 5.78 35.89 -11.49
CA PHE A 848 6.88 35.25 -10.76
C PHE A 848 7.32 33.92 -11.37
N ASN A 849 8.55 33.49 -11.08
CA ASN A 849 9.10 32.20 -11.49
C ASN A 849 9.44 31.27 -10.32
N PHE A 850 9.99 30.10 -10.66
CA PHE A 850 10.69 29.21 -9.75
C PHE A 850 12.05 28.83 -10.35
N PRO A 851 13.02 28.39 -9.54
CA PRO A 851 14.13 27.59 -10.04
C PRO A 851 13.62 26.41 -10.89
N PRO A 852 14.37 25.97 -11.92
CA PRO A 852 13.99 24.83 -12.73
C PRO A 852 13.80 23.56 -11.89
N HIS A 853 12.72 22.84 -12.15
CA HIS A 853 12.44 21.59 -11.46
C HIS A 853 13.24 20.45 -12.06
N GLU A 854 14.09 19.81 -11.27
CA GLU A 854 15.04 18.78 -11.74
C GLU A 854 14.34 17.60 -12.44
N ASP A 855 13.37 16.95 -11.79
CA ASP A 855 12.71 15.75 -12.35
C ASP A 855 11.92 16.01 -13.64
N THR A 856 11.40 17.23 -13.82
CA THR A 856 10.57 17.57 -14.99
C THR A 856 11.35 18.36 -16.05
N LYS A 857 12.54 18.85 -15.73
CA LYS A 857 13.33 19.78 -16.56
C LYS A 857 12.56 21.03 -17.00
N MET A 858 11.61 21.48 -16.17
CA MET A 858 10.72 22.59 -16.48
C MET A 858 11.11 23.84 -15.70
N LEU A 859 11.22 24.97 -16.41
CA LEU A 859 11.13 26.29 -15.82
C LEU A 859 9.64 26.67 -15.74
N LYS A 860 9.13 26.85 -14.53
CA LYS A 860 7.75 27.31 -14.31
C LYS A 860 7.72 28.77 -13.91
N PHE A 861 6.73 29.47 -14.44
CA PHE A 861 6.38 30.83 -14.06
C PHE A 861 4.86 31.02 -14.11
N ALA A 862 4.40 32.07 -13.46
CA ALA A 862 2.98 32.28 -13.22
C ALA A 862 2.67 33.75 -13.03
N VAL A 863 1.38 34.07 -13.11
CA VAL A 863 0.87 35.41 -12.83
C VAL A 863 -0.12 35.32 -11.68
N HIS A 864 0.26 35.90 -10.54
CA HIS A 864 -0.56 36.10 -9.36
C HIS A 864 -1.22 37.49 -9.40
N GLY A 865 -2.21 37.64 -10.27
CA GLY A 865 -2.96 38.89 -10.44
C GLY A 865 -4.43 38.75 -10.04
N TRP A 866 -5.26 39.67 -10.50
CA TRP A 866 -6.71 39.63 -10.25
C TRP A 866 -7.42 38.44 -10.91
N GLY A 867 -6.82 37.90 -11.98
CA GLY A 867 -7.19 36.63 -12.59
C GLY A 867 -8.46 36.66 -13.42
N TYR A 868 -8.98 35.46 -13.69
CA TYR A 868 -10.14 35.24 -14.56
C TYR A 868 -11.30 34.60 -13.81
N THR A 869 -12.52 35.06 -14.05
CA THR A 869 -13.75 34.42 -13.56
C THR A 869 -14.40 33.56 -14.64
N ARG A 870 -15.23 32.62 -14.20
CA ARG A 870 -16.07 31.79 -15.06
C ARG A 870 -17.46 31.69 -14.44
N ALA A 871 -18.40 32.45 -14.95
CA ALA A 871 -19.81 32.36 -14.59
C ALA A 871 -20.32 30.92 -14.82
N PRO A 872 -21.21 30.37 -13.97
CA PRO A 872 -21.78 29.05 -14.18
C PRO A 872 -22.53 28.90 -15.53
N SER A 873 -22.41 27.75 -16.19
CA SER A 873 -23.22 27.40 -17.39
C SER A 873 -24.56 26.75 -17.01
N LYS A 874 -25.57 26.83 -17.90
CA LYS A 874 -26.89 26.18 -17.70
C LYS A 874 -26.83 24.66 -17.48
N GLY A 875 -25.77 24.00 -17.93
CA GLY A 875 -25.55 22.54 -17.79
C GLY A 875 -24.56 22.14 -16.70
N ASP A 876 -24.05 23.09 -15.90
CA ASP A 876 -23.17 22.76 -14.77
C ASP A 876 -24.03 22.14 -13.64
N ASN A 877 -23.65 20.96 -13.14
CA ASN A 877 -24.33 20.26 -12.02
C ASN A 877 -23.99 20.91 -10.66
N ASN A 878 -24.11 22.24 -10.56
CA ASN A 878 -23.87 22.97 -9.32
C ASN A 878 -25.15 22.99 -8.48
N SER A 879 -25.03 22.72 -7.18
CA SER A 879 -26.14 22.85 -6.24
C SER A 879 -26.54 24.31 -6.04
N VAL A 880 -25.61 25.24 -6.29
CA VAL A 880 -25.79 26.68 -6.04
C VAL A 880 -25.54 27.48 -7.30
N ARG A 881 -26.54 28.28 -7.69
CA ARG A 881 -26.51 29.14 -8.89
C ARG A 881 -26.36 30.63 -8.58
N SER A 882 -26.46 31.02 -7.30
CA SER A 882 -26.31 32.41 -6.86
C SER A 882 -24.86 32.90 -6.90
N ASN A 883 -23.88 31.99 -6.88
CA ASN A 883 -22.47 32.35 -6.89
C ASN A 883 -21.99 32.73 -8.31
N ILE A 884 -21.15 33.76 -8.39
CA ILE A 884 -20.82 34.43 -9.65
C ILE A 884 -19.67 33.78 -10.45
N SER A 885 -18.86 32.92 -9.84
CA SER A 885 -17.76 32.23 -10.53
C SER A 885 -17.49 30.85 -9.95
N VAL A 886 -17.39 29.86 -10.83
CA VAL A 886 -17.14 28.45 -10.48
C VAL A 886 -16.17 27.81 -11.48
N PRO A 887 -15.21 26.98 -11.03
CA PRO A 887 -14.39 26.19 -11.94
C PRO A 887 -15.25 25.23 -12.80
N PRO A 888 -14.69 24.66 -13.88
CA PRO A 888 -15.37 23.61 -14.63
C PRO A 888 -15.77 22.44 -13.70
N PRO A 889 -17.04 21.99 -13.71
CA PRO A 889 -17.56 21.00 -12.76
C PRO A 889 -16.97 19.60 -12.98
N VAL A 890 -16.62 19.25 -14.21
CA VAL A 890 -15.97 17.97 -14.56
C VAL A 890 -14.61 18.27 -15.16
N SER A 891 -13.61 18.37 -14.30
CA SER A 891 -12.21 18.54 -14.69
C SER A 891 -11.40 17.38 -14.10
N ARG A 892 -10.70 16.64 -14.97
CA ARG A 892 -9.80 15.55 -14.59
C ARG A 892 -8.36 16.03 -14.37
N GLU A 893 -8.02 17.15 -15.00
CA GLU A 893 -6.70 17.77 -15.01
C GLU A 893 -6.80 19.22 -15.50
N ARG A 894 -5.77 20.03 -15.26
CA ARG A 894 -5.70 21.38 -15.83
C ARG A 894 -5.53 21.30 -17.34
N LYS A 895 -6.45 21.89 -18.09
CA LYS A 895 -6.33 22.01 -19.56
C LYS A 895 -5.10 22.80 -19.96
N ASN A 896 -4.48 22.38 -21.08
CA ASN A 896 -3.37 23.11 -21.69
C ASN A 896 -3.88 24.36 -22.42
N PHE A 897 -4.36 25.34 -21.66
CA PHE A 897 -5.00 26.53 -22.19
C PHE A 897 -4.88 27.70 -21.22
N VAL A 898 -4.61 28.88 -21.78
CA VAL A 898 -4.79 30.19 -21.15
C VAL A 898 -5.32 31.18 -22.20
N PRO A 899 -6.01 32.26 -21.80
CA PRO A 899 -6.30 33.39 -22.67
C PRO A 899 -5.07 34.01 -23.35
N ALA A 900 -5.26 34.67 -24.49
CA ALA A 900 -4.15 35.31 -25.22
C ALA A 900 -3.46 36.41 -24.40
N ASP A 901 -4.25 37.22 -23.68
CA ASP A 901 -3.72 38.24 -22.76
C ASP A 901 -2.97 37.63 -21.57
N ALA A 902 -3.36 36.44 -21.12
CA ALA A 902 -2.63 35.70 -20.09
C ALA A 902 -1.27 35.20 -20.59
N GLU A 903 -1.22 34.64 -21.80
CA GLU A 903 0.05 34.21 -22.42
C GLU A 903 0.98 35.39 -22.66
N GLU A 904 0.45 36.52 -23.14
CA GLU A 904 1.24 37.75 -23.33
C GLU A 904 1.88 38.21 -22.02
N ARG A 905 1.13 38.22 -20.92
CA ARG A 905 1.65 38.57 -19.58
C ARG A 905 2.70 37.59 -19.09
N LEU A 906 2.49 36.29 -19.31
CA LEU A 906 3.47 35.25 -18.97
C LEU A 906 4.79 35.48 -19.73
N ARG A 907 4.73 35.81 -21.02
CA ARG A 907 5.91 36.13 -21.84
C ARG A 907 6.54 37.47 -21.50
N ALA A 908 5.74 38.48 -21.16
CA ALA A 908 6.23 39.80 -20.78
C ALA A 908 7.12 39.72 -19.53
N GLY A 909 6.67 39.02 -18.48
CA GLY A 909 7.50 38.83 -17.29
C GLY A 909 8.71 37.92 -17.53
N LEU A 910 8.60 36.92 -18.42
CA LEU A 910 9.77 36.14 -18.83
C LEU A 910 10.79 37.02 -19.56
N ARG A 911 10.35 37.97 -20.41
CA ARG A 911 11.21 38.94 -21.08
C ARG A 911 11.84 39.94 -20.12
N GLU A 912 11.10 40.33 -19.09
CA GLU A 912 11.57 41.20 -18.02
C GLU A 912 12.73 40.55 -17.22
N MET A 913 12.66 39.23 -17.00
CA MET A 913 13.64 38.48 -16.20
C MET A 913 14.78 37.89 -17.04
N LEU A 914 14.44 37.18 -18.12
CA LEU A 914 15.31 36.40 -19.02
C LEU A 914 14.88 36.58 -20.49
N PRO A 915 15.20 37.72 -21.12
CA PRO A 915 14.83 38.02 -22.51
C PRO A 915 15.22 36.92 -23.50
N GLU A 916 16.32 36.20 -23.27
CA GLU A 916 16.77 35.13 -24.16
C GLU A 916 15.82 33.92 -24.23
N LEU A 917 14.91 33.75 -23.26
CA LEU A 917 13.93 32.67 -23.22
C LEU A 917 12.51 33.12 -23.63
N ALA A 918 12.26 34.42 -23.76
CA ALA A 918 10.90 34.98 -23.84
C ALA A 918 10.10 34.52 -25.08
N ASP A 919 10.78 34.37 -26.21
CA ASP A 919 10.16 34.04 -27.50
C ASP A 919 10.17 32.52 -27.77
N ARG A 920 10.70 31.71 -26.84
CA ARG A 920 10.64 30.25 -26.97
C ARG A 920 9.20 29.73 -26.86
N ALA A 921 8.93 28.63 -27.56
CA ALA A 921 7.67 27.91 -27.43
C ALA A 921 7.49 27.43 -25.98
N LEU A 922 6.30 27.68 -25.42
CA LEU A 922 5.93 27.16 -24.11
C LEU A 922 5.52 25.70 -24.29
N GLU A 923 6.09 24.82 -23.47
CA GLU A 923 5.75 23.40 -23.45
C GLU A 923 4.31 23.20 -22.98
N ARG A 924 3.89 24.02 -22.00
CA ARG A 924 2.54 23.97 -21.45
C ARG A 924 2.14 25.32 -20.87
N VAL A 925 0.84 25.60 -20.94
CA VAL A 925 0.16 26.69 -20.24
C VAL A 925 -1.05 26.15 -19.51
N ALA A 926 -1.44 26.74 -18.39
CA ALA A 926 -2.61 26.27 -17.66
C ALA A 926 -3.25 27.37 -16.81
N LEU A 927 -4.56 27.26 -16.61
CA LEU A 927 -5.30 28.00 -15.59
C LEU A 927 -5.36 27.21 -14.28
N CYS A 928 -5.00 27.85 -13.16
CA CYS A 928 -5.04 27.30 -11.81
C CYS A 928 -6.06 28.06 -10.95
N TRP A 929 -7.00 27.33 -10.35
CA TRP A 929 -8.13 27.93 -9.63
C TRP A 929 -7.85 28.18 -8.14
N TYR A 930 -8.05 29.42 -7.70
CA TYR A 930 -7.98 29.87 -6.32
C TYR A 930 -9.38 30.19 -5.77
N THR A 931 -9.45 30.33 -4.45
CA THR A 931 -10.62 30.85 -3.71
C THR A 931 -10.18 32.13 -3.03
N ASP A 932 -10.49 33.26 -3.64
CA ASP A 932 -10.14 34.58 -3.11
C ASP A 932 -11.23 35.06 -2.14
N THR A 933 -10.82 35.73 -1.08
CA THR A 933 -11.72 36.44 -0.14
C THR A 933 -11.57 37.95 -0.30
N PRO A 934 -12.56 38.75 0.14
CA PRO A 934 -12.51 40.21 0.08
C PRO A 934 -11.23 40.83 0.60
N THR A 935 -10.72 40.33 1.73
CA THR A 935 -9.54 40.85 2.45
C THR A 935 -8.27 40.05 2.19
N GLY A 936 -8.35 38.93 1.47
CA GLY A 936 -7.25 37.99 1.32
C GLY A 936 -7.07 37.05 2.53
N ASP A 937 -7.99 37.07 3.49
CA ASP A 937 -7.95 36.20 4.66
C ASP A 937 -8.47 34.77 4.40
N PHE A 938 -8.02 33.81 5.22
CA PHE A 938 -8.61 32.47 5.26
C PHE A 938 -10.05 32.49 5.81
N ILE A 939 -10.81 31.44 5.51
CA ILE A 939 -12.09 31.15 6.16
C ILE A 939 -11.96 29.84 6.92
N MET A 940 -12.23 29.88 8.22
CA MET A 940 -12.21 28.76 9.16
C MET A 940 -13.37 28.90 10.15
N ASP A 941 -14.60 28.71 9.67
CA ASP A 941 -15.81 28.95 10.47
C ASP A 941 -16.99 28.08 10.03
N TYR A 942 -18.04 28.01 10.85
CA TYR A 942 -19.27 27.29 10.51
C TYR A 942 -20.09 28.05 9.47
N HIS A 943 -20.70 27.31 8.54
CA HIS A 943 -21.56 27.89 7.52
C HIS A 943 -22.86 28.43 8.14
N PRO A 944 -23.34 29.62 7.73
CA PRO A 944 -24.54 30.24 8.33
C PRO A 944 -25.81 29.39 8.18
N ASP A 945 -25.98 28.72 7.04
CA ASP A 945 -27.18 27.89 6.78
C ASP A 945 -27.11 26.48 7.36
N TYR A 946 -25.92 25.96 7.64
CA TYR A 946 -25.73 24.54 7.95
C TYR A 946 -25.04 24.36 9.31
N LYS A 947 -25.81 23.91 10.30
CA LYS A 947 -25.37 23.89 11.71
C LYS A 947 -24.14 23.03 11.98
N ASN A 948 -23.96 21.97 11.21
CA ASN A 948 -22.87 21.01 11.35
C ASN A 948 -21.90 21.00 10.15
N LEU A 949 -21.88 22.08 9.36
CA LEU A 949 -20.92 22.29 8.28
C LEU A 949 -19.87 23.32 8.69
N PHE A 950 -18.63 22.89 8.78
CA PHE A 950 -17.48 23.77 8.97
C PHE A 950 -16.81 24.04 7.62
N VAL A 951 -16.44 25.29 7.34
CA VAL A 951 -15.81 25.71 6.09
C VAL A 951 -14.35 26.04 6.34
N GLY A 952 -13.46 25.35 5.62
CA GLY A 952 -12.03 25.59 5.59
C GLY A 952 -11.57 25.97 4.20
N GLY A 953 -11.22 27.23 3.98
CA GLY A 953 -10.86 27.69 2.64
C GLY A 953 -10.39 29.14 2.60
N GLY A 954 -10.75 29.86 1.53
CA GLY A 954 -10.33 31.26 1.34
C GLY A 954 -8.81 31.41 1.20
N GLY A 955 -8.13 30.41 0.65
CA GLY A 955 -6.66 30.38 0.62
C GLY A 955 -6.01 31.48 -0.21
N SER A 956 -6.78 32.29 -0.95
CA SER A 956 -6.42 33.55 -1.63
C SER A 956 -5.10 33.53 -2.40
N GLY A 957 -4.71 32.34 -2.91
CA GLY A 957 -3.46 32.11 -3.63
C GLY A 957 -2.19 32.01 -2.78
N HIS A 958 -2.28 31.99 -1.44
CA HIS A 958 -1.12 32.01 -0.54
C HIS A 958 -1.09 30.91 0.54
N ALA A 959 -2.14 30.08 0.67
CA ALA A 959 -2.26 29.09 1.74
C ALA A 959 -1.22 27.95 1.75
N PHE A 960 -0.68 27.53 0.59
CA PHE A 960 0.17 26.32 0.50
C PHE A 960 1.36 26.33 1.45
N LYS A 961 2.01 27.48 1.63
CA LYS A 961 3.18 27.61 2.50
C LYS A 961 2.89 27.32 3.97
N PHE A 962 1.64 27.38 4.39
CA PHE A 962 1.20 27.09 5.75
C PHE A 962 0.97 25.60 6.01
N LEU A 963 1.18 24.71 5.02
CA LEU A 963 0.98 23.25 5.14
C LEU A 963 1.45 22.66 6.49
N PRO A 964 2.64 22.98 7.02
CA PRO A 964 3.13 22.38 8.26
C PRO A 964 2.39 22.82 9.54
N VAL A 965 1.56 23.87 9.49
CA VAL A 965 0.86 24.45 10.65
C VAL A 965 -0.66 24.55 10.46
N LEU A 966 -1.14 24.41 9.22
CA LEU A 966 -2.53 24.70 8.85
C LEU A 966 -3.53 23.76 9.55
N GLY A 967 -3.17 22.50 9.74
CA GLY A 967 -4.00 21.50 10.41
C GLY A 967 -4.35 21.90 11.85
N GLU A 968 -3.36 22.41 12.60
CA GLU A 968 -3.53 22.88 13.98
C GLU A 968 -4.52 24.05 14.06
N CYS A 969 -4.42 25.00 13.13
CA CYS A 969 -5.36 26.12 13.02
C CYS A 969 -6.78 25.63 12.71
N MET A 970 -6.92 24.75 11.72
CA MET A 970 -8.20 24.20 11.28
C MET A 970 -8.91 23.43 12.40
N ALA A 971 -8.20 22.51 13.07
CA ALA A 971 -8.76 21.75 14.19
C ALA A 971 -9.14 22.67 15.36
N SER A 972 -8.30 23.66 15.68
CA SER A 972 -8.60 24.64 16.73
C SER A 972 -9.84 25.46 16.39
N ALA A 973 -10.00 25.89 15.15
CA ALA A 973 -11.15 26.65 14.68
C ALA A 973 -12.44 25.83 14.73
N TRP A 974 -12.39 24.58 14.24
CA TRP A 974 -13.52 23.66 14.24
C TRP A 974 -14.05 23.40 15.66
N LYS A 975 -13.14 23.30 16.64
CA LYS A 975 -13.43 23.16 18.08
C LYS A 975 -13.74 24.50 18.79
N LYS A 976 -13.79 25.62 18.06
CA LYS A 976 -13.98 26.99 18.59
C LYS A 976 -12.96 27.39 19.67
N LYS A 977 -11.71 26.99 19.47
CA LYS A 977 -10.55 27.25 20.36
C LYS A 977 -9.51 28.21 19.77
N LEU A 978 -9.77 28.80 18.59
CA LEU A 978 -8.90 29.86 18.07
C LEU A 978 -8.93 31.09 19.01
N PRO A 979 -7.80 31.81 19.14
CA PRO A 979 -7.79 33.16 19.72
C PRO A 979 -8.87 34.04 19.10
N SER A 980 -9.54 34.86 19.91
CA SER A 980 -10.71 35.66 19.48
C SER A 980 -10.42 36.56 18.28
N HIS A 981 -9.22 37.14 18.20
CA HIS A 981 -8.83 37.99 17.07
C HIS A 981 -8.68 37.20 15.76
N LEU A 982 -8.19 35.95 15.83
CA LEU A 982 -8.10 35.06 14.66
C LEU A 982 -9.47 34.49 14.28
N ALA A 983 -10.30 34.15 15.26
CA ALA A 983 -11.66 33.70 15.02
C ALA A 983 -12.48 34.79 14.31
N GLU A 984 -12.36 36.05 14.73
CA GLU A 984 -13.01 37.18 14.05
C GLU A 984 -12.43 37.44 12.66
N LYS A 985 -11.11 37.30 12.49
CA LYS A 985 -10.42 37.52 11.20
C LYS A 985 -10.73 36.45 10.16
N TRP A 986 -10.89 35.19 10.58
CA TRP A 986 -11.12 34.04 9.68
C TRP A 986 -12.57 33.57 9.68
N ARG A 987 -13.50 34.39 10.15
CA ARG A 987 -14.93 34.05 10.16
C ARG A 987 -15.54 34.02 8.77
N PHE A 988 -16.72 33.46 8.66
CA PHE A 988 -17.50 33.53 7.43
C PHE A 988 -18.24 34.88 7.33
N HIS A 989 -17.98 35.67 6.29
CA HIS A 989 -18.49 37.06 6.17
C HIS A 989 -19.74 37.21 5.29
N THR A 990 -20.94 37.08 5.85
CA THR A 990 -22.19 37.24 5.09
C THR A 990 -22.52 38.71 4.76
N GLU A 991 -21.87 39.69 5.38
CA GLU A 991 -22.12 41.12 5.16
C GLU A 991 -21.78 41.63 3.74
N TYR A 992 -21.13 40.79 2.93
CA TYR A 992 -20.75 41.10 1.55
C TYR A 992 -21.81 40.71 0.51
N GLU A 993 -22.88 40.00 0.90
CA GLU A 993 -23.85 39.41 -0.01
C GLU A 993 -24.43 40.40 -1.03
N HIS A 994 -24.68 41.64 -0.60
CA HIS A 994 -25.29 42.69 -1.42
C HIS A 994 -24.31 43.79 -1.86
N ARG A 995 -23.01 43.60 -1.64
CA ARG A 995 -22.00 44.58 -2.05
C ARG A 995 -21.46 44.24 -3.43
N GLU A 996 -21.48 45.23 -4.30
CA GLU A 996 -20.75 45.20 -5.56
C GLU A 996 -19.26 45.50 -5.28
N ASP A 997 -18.36 44.75 -5.94
CA ASP A 997 -16.90 44.94 -5.91
C ASP A 997 -16.21 44.85 -4.53
N THR A 998 -16.27 43.67 -3.89
CA THR A 998 -15.68 43.43 -2.55
C THR A 998 -14.29 42.80 -2.58
N PHE A 999 -13.86 42.24 -3.70
CA PHE A 999 -12.64 41.42 -3.78
C PHE A 999 -11.42 42.25 -4.15
N LEU A 1000 -11.01 43.14 -3.24
CA LEU A 1000 -9.87 44.05 -3.35
C LEU A 1000 -8.56 43.44 -2.76
N GLY A 1001 -8.65 42.32 -2.05
CA GLY A 1001 -7.49 41.59 -1.51
C GLY A 1001 -6.69 42.38 -0.47
N ASP A 1002 -5.46 41.91 -0.20
CA ASP A 1002 -4.53 42.49 0.77
C ASP A 1002 -3.53 43.49 0.15
N GLY A 1003 -3.74 43.85 -1.12
CA GLY A 1003 -2.82 44.67 -1.92
C GLY A 1003 -1.62 43.91 -2.52
N SER A 1004 -1.57 42.57 -2.41
CA SER A 1004 -0.52 41.75 -3.05
C SER A 1004 -0.79 41.40 -4.52
N ARG A 1005 -1.97 41.75 -5.06
CA ARG A 1005 -2.40 41.47 -6.43
C ARG A 1005 -2.03 42.63 -7.36
N GLY A 1006 -1.21 42.33 -8.37
CA GLY A 1006 -0.83 43.28 -9.42
C GLY A 1006 -1.46 42.97 -10.79
N GLY A 1007 -1.16 43.82 -11.76
CA GLY A 1007 -1.60 43.70 -13.15
C GLY A 1007 -3.02 44.21 -13.42
N PRO A 1008 -3.58 43.92 -14.61
CA PRO A 1008 -4.88 44.40 -15.02
C PRO A 1008 -6.02 43.83 -14.17
N GLU A 1009 -7.15 44.54 -14.17
CA GLU A 1009 -8.37 44.17 -13.45
C GLU A 1009 -8.86 42.75 -13.79
N ARG A 1010 -9.65 42.20 -12.87
CA ARG A 1010 -10.27 40.87 -13.01
C ARG A 1010 -11.14 40.83 -14.27
N ARG A 1011 -11.02 39.76 -15.04
CA ARG A 1011 -11.77 39.59 -16.30
C ARG A 1011 -12.61 38.32 -16.31
N GLU A 1012 -13.83 38.40 -16.82
CA GLU A 1012 -14.62 37.21 -17.13
C GLU A 1012 -14.12 36.52 -18.41
N LEU A 1013 -14.00 35.19 -18.39
CA LEU A 1013 -13.68 34.43 -19.61
C LEU A 1013 -14.77 34.62 -20.65
N SER A 1014 -14.38 34.95 -21.88
CA SER A 1014 -15.31 35.02 -23.01
C SER A 1014 -15.92 33.65 -23.29
N ALA A 1015 -17.07 33.62 -23.98
CA ALA A 1015 -17.74 32.37 -24.33
C ALA A 1015 -16.83 31.38 -25.09
N ALA A 1016 -15.95 31.88 -25.98
CA ALA A 1016 -15.01 31.06 -26.73
C ALA A 1016 -13.89 30.48 -25.84
N GLU A 1017 -13.34 31.29 -24.93
CA GLU A 1017 -12.32 30.84 -23.97
C GLU A 1017 -12.90 29.83 -22.98
N LYS A 1018 -14.12 30.08 -22.50
CA LYS A 1018 -14.86 29.16 -21.65
C LYS A 1018 -15.14 27.83 -22.35
N ALA A 1019 -15.52 27.84 -23.63
CA ALA A 1019 -15.72 26.62 -24.40
C ALA A 1019 -14.42 25.80 -24.55
N LYS A 1020 -13.27 26.46 -24.78
CA LYS A 1020 -11.95 25.80 -24.81
C LYS A 1020 -11.60 25.18 -23.46
N LEU A 1021 -11.89 25.89 -22.37
CA LEU A 1021 -11.64 25.42 -21.00
C LEU A 1021 -12.57 24.25 -20.61
N ASP A 1022 -13.85 24.31 -21.01
CA ASP A 1022 -14.88 23.32 -20.66
C ASP A 1022 -14.82 22.05 -21.56
N GLY A 1023 -14.02 22.05 -22.63
CA GLY A 1023 -13.84 20.90 -23.53
C GLY A 1023 -14.85 20.82 -24.68
N GLY A 1024 -15.36 21.96 -25.14
CA GLY A 1024 -16.32 22.10 -26.24
C GLY A 1024 -15.72 21.90 -27.64
N GLU A 1025 -15.14 20.74 -27.94
CA GLU A 1025 -15.10 20.19 -29.30
C GLU A 1025 -15.94 18.91 -29.35
N ARG A 1026 -17.24 19.07 -29.15
CA ARG A 1026 -18.26 18.20 -29.73
C ARG A 1026 -19.06 19.00 -30.75
N SER A 1027 -18.39 19.38 -31.82
CA SER A 1027 -19.05 19.79 -33.06
C SER A 1027 -18.10 19.57 -34.23
N LYS A 1028 -18.49 18.64 -35.10
CA LYS A 1028 -17.82 18.16 -36.34
C LYS A 1028 -16.67 17.16 -36.18
N LEU A 1029 -17.04 15.92 -35.86
CA LEU A 1029 -16.63 14.71 -36.59
C LEU A 1029 -17.65 13.61 -36.32
#